data_AF-A0ABD5M8U2-F1
#
_entry.id   AF-A0ABD5M8U2-F1
#
_cell.length_a   1.000
_cell.length_b   1.000
_cell.length_c   1.000
_cell.angle_alpha   90.00
_cell.angle_beta   90.00
_cell.angle_gamma   90.00
#
_symmetry.space_group_name_H-M   'P 1'
#
loop_
_entity.id
_entity.type
_entity.pdbx_description
1 polymer ?
#
loop_
_entity_poly.entity_id
_entity_poly.type
_entity_poly.pdbx_seq_one_letter_code
_entity_poly.pdbx_strand_id
1 'polypeptide(L)'
;MKPEVADDDFDILNPDTIGKSGANENELENRSSNYETSASSSLSSQLDISGAESFTDEIESEQEYIQITPVREEVNSETVKRELYGLHRYGNGRKLPLDMELHVAGIQPVSNFEFIIYKPKDEAQFKFFFGPGERGDVTCDRLEGTTRSQYPENFEFDREQFDITNVFDEVPEMVRWEGVEEKRRDWMTTLTSYDNEAIERSPLSNLLETIIQTDGSVIFQCVFEPRSDWSPKAERQKGNLKQGVHTTGGLFLRTLLDGVLGVSDEEKKERHRSDTPHEIGGSIHDSQTGGFRSGTSRMGQIDLKDPSHTYNVSLRAAASSADTARNLQDSLNQISGKFYSIEGNYLGTNEAEYKRMLNHGLTYPNGLESWTRRKPLLVCNIDELSNFITVPSIDSLPKASRGGTGGMPTAQSPLTSPNEEVFKEFSKGMTIGHAVTALRDDSGAPEQISTIESKNEWWDQLKTRDAITLSSDHLTQHYIRAATTGSGKTVATLNDMLTSHNDLEGPTVLIDPKDGEMCENYLRCHRTLFGNLDDVKYIQIPEKNGMVPGMPFFDLRPLTKGGGRSRETAKQDIIDHYFQILRFVLGKKTVEQAFVANEILTNLIKALFDSEHGKDYFSIGELMEAAQEFQKHGKEVENVDDDYKDVLKAIPRTSDTQVTSILESHLEKDVRQFMNTTDAVLNRIRKLKERDFIWDMLSFTVEDEYWNDDTNWYSKEIPMLDMKSILNSNKVVLIDTGSLRGASSEVFTVLFLSHLWTAAQSIWTPDNDEYITNVIIEESANIARNEIVYRELLPKGREFNLSLGLIMQYPEQVLGDNPNDNRRAYKEILNNINTKIIGNVATDDLLAESLFHEDLDNDEIKDRIAGLRRGEWIVQLPSTGFHKQKPEILTLRPLPIPPGHNAGPFNVNSLAENIRSRSRERHCVSRDHDAIDIDSGVNAGGSDSDDDDDEDNDEDSIEDNEGYSEEHKMFLKLVFDALTDGVNGYHIKDTMKELPYSETAKDLEEWGFLEKFELGNRQAYYWPTDEAGVITDKTLAPRTGGEYGRESPKHRVGVLLIKAYYDELGYETHMYYSPEGQEKKFDLVAEPTAESPDDRRKIVEVELTPEHKRHVVDDSIKLAGEYGDAIWVVEDIEAMRQLLGSLTDQIGYVEATSTTNFKKTSDILDADGIQEVFGINKLRDELNDM
;
A
#
# COMPACT_ATOMS: atom_id res chain seq x y z
N MET A 1 -14.40 49.58 -25.01
CA MET A 1 -15.07 50.70 -25.70
C MET A 1 -16.24 51.17 -24.82
N LYS A 2 -16.34 52.48 -24.54
CA LYS A 2 -17.30 53.20 -23.65
C LYS A 2 -18.74 53.34 -24.26
N PRO A 3 -19.79 53.86 -23.57
CA PRO A 3 -20.07 54.04 -22.10
C PRO A 3 -21.57 53.88 -21.61
N GLU A 4 -21.78 53.90 -20.27
CA GLU A 4 -22.85 54.55 -19.41
C GLU A 4 -24.38 54.29 -19.59
N VAL A 5 -25.37 54.37 -18.65
CA VAL A 5 -25.57 54.59 -17.17
C VAL A 5 -27.10 54.52 -16.82
N ALA A 6 -27.44 54.18 -15.56
CA ALA A 6 -28.57 54.57 -14.65
C ALA A 6 -29.95 53.85 -14.56
N ASP A 7 -30.35 53.77 -13.28
CA ASP A 7 -31.50 53.24 -12.52
C ASP A 7 -32.88 53.90 -12.76
N ASP A 8 -33.97 53.23 -12.36
CA ASP A 8 -34.81 53.66 -11.21
C ASP A 8 -36.02 52.73 -10.94
N ASP A 9 -36.28 52.52 -9.64
CA ASP A 9 -37.38 51.81 -8.98
C ASP A 9 -38.78 52.38 -9.27
N PHE A 10 -39.85 51.61 -8.99
CA PHE A 10 -40.98 52.09 -8.16
C PHE A 10 -41.96 50.96 -7.79
N ASP A 11 -42.39 50.98 -6.54
CA ASP A 11 -43.26 50.02 -5.88
C ASP A 11 -44.41 50.77 -5.15
N ILE A 12 -45.46 50.03 -4.77
CA ILE A 12 -46.36 50.25 -3.61
C ILE A 12 -47.80 50.88 -3.76
N LEU A 13 -48.78 50.07 -3.26
CA LEU A 13 -50.05 50.30 -2.49
C LEU A 13 -51.46 50.42 -3.14
N ASN A 14 -52.28 49.35 -2.90
CA ASN A 14 -53.64 49.21 -2.26
C ASN A 14 -54.86 50.07 -2.70
N PRO A 15 -56.17 49.71 -2.42
CA PRO A 15 -56.71 48.91 -1.28
C PRO A 15 -58.00 48.01 -1.52
N ASP A 16 -58.38 47.22 -0.48
CA ASP A 16 -59.70 46.83 0.11
C ASP A 16 -61.02 46.85 -0.72
N THR A 17 -62.09 46.01 -0.58
CA THR A 17 -62.81 45.49 0.62
C THR A 17 -64.01 44.55 0.22
N ILE A 18 -64.24 43.47 1.01
CA ILE A 18 -65.51 42.88 1.57
C ILE A 18 -66.72 42.42 0.69
N GLY A 19 -67.16 41.16 0.90
CA GLY A 19 -68.56 40.70 0.75
C GLY A 19 -68.79 39.18 0.96
N LYS A 20 -69.61 38.79 1.96
CA LYS A 20 -69.82 37.40 2.47
C LYS A 20 -70.94 36.57 1.78
N SER A 21 -70.81 35.24 1.96
CA SER A 21 -71.81 34.21 2.34
C SER A 21 -72.42 33.26 1.29
N GLY A 22 -72.29 31.94 1.54
CA GLY A 22 -73.39 30.97 1.34
C GLY A 22 -73.08 29.61 0.70
N ALA A 23 -72.67 28.62 1.52
CA ALA A 23 -72.98 27.18 1.53
C ALA A 23 -72.75 26.24 0.30
N ASN A 24 -71.93 25.21 0.59
CA ASN A 24 -71.98 23.77 0.28
C ASN A 24 -71.78 23.17 -1.14
N GLU A 25 -70.94 22.11 -1.10
CA GLU A 25 -70.92 20.85 -1.86
C GLU A 25 -70.09 20.72 -3.16
N ASN A 26 -69.20 19.73 -3.08
CA ASN A 26 -68.67 18.78 -4.07
C ASN A 26 -67.66 19.22 -5.16
N GLU A 27 -66.44 18.70 -4.93
CA GLU A 27 -65.56 17.93 -5.82
C GLU A 27 -65.12 18.44 -7.20
N LEU A 28 -63.79 18.53 -7.29
CA LEU A 28 -62.89 18.05 -8.35
C LEU A 28 -63.00 18.69 -9.74
N GLU A 29 -61.95 19.42 -10.13
CA GLU A 29 -61.08 18.97 -11.23
C GLU A 29 -59.78 19.80 -11.39
N ASN A 30 -58.76 19.06 -11.81
CA ASN A 30 -57.38 19.38 -12.14
C ASN A 30 -57.15 20.52 -13.16
N ARG A 31 -55.91 21.04 -13.15
CA ARG A 31 -55.04 21.49 -14.28
C ARG A 31 -53.98 22.47 -13.72
N SER A 32 -52.70 22.54 -14.05
CA SER A 32 -51.79 21.98 -15.08
C SER A 32 -50.42 22.68 -14.82
N SER A 33 -49.29 22.00 -14.62
CA SER A 33 -48.28 21.55 -15.63
C SER A 33 -47.15 22.55 -15.98
N ASN A 34 -45.98 21.94 -16.30
CA ASN A 34 -44.84 22.36 -17.16
C ASN A 34 -43.49 22.47 -16.39
N TYR A 35 -42.32 22.04 -16.88
CA TYR A 35 -41.77 21.79 -18.23
C TYR A 35 -40.73 20.63 -18.18
N GLU A 36 -40.87 19.56 -18.98
CA GLU A 36 -40.17 19.18 -20.24
C GLU A 36 -38.66 18.88 -20.20
N THR A 37 -38.27 17.69 -20.70
CA THR A 37 -37.35 17.59 -21.85
C THR A 37 -37.66 16.32 -22.68
N SER A 38 -37.74 16.54 -23.99
CA SER A 38 -37.93 15.63 -25.14
C SER A 38 -36.88 14.52 -25.28
N ALA A 39 -37.15 13.34 -25.87
CA ALA A 39 -37.48 13.19 -27.30
C ALA A 39 -38.13 11.83 -27.70
N SER A 40 -39.16 11.95 -28.55
CA SER A 40 -39.66 11.08 -29.67
C SER A 40 -39.39 9.56 -29.64
N SER A 41 -40.38 8.68 -29.48
CA SER A 41 -41.53 8.32 -30.35
C SER A 41 -41.19 7.47 -31.59
N SER A 42 -41.51 6.17 -31.54
CA SER A 42 -42.40 5.50 -32.51
C SER A 42 -42.49 3.99 -32.25
N LEU A 43 -43.61 3.52 -31.71
CA LEU A 43 -44.56 2.63 -32.41
C LEU A 43 -45.53 2.01 -31.40
N SER A 44 -46.79 2.39 -31.59
CA SER A 44 -47.98 1.90 -30.94
C SER A 44 -48.25 0.42 -31.24
N SER A 45 -48.52 -0.37 -30.20
CA SER A 45 -49.42 -1.51 -30.28
C SER A 45 -50.15 -1.68 -28.95
N GLN A 46 -51.47 -1.49 -29.02
CA GLN A 46 -52.54 -1.94 -28.11
C GLN A 46 -52.08 -2.65 -26.83
N LEU A 47 -52.16 -1.96 -25.69
CA LEU A 47 -52.05 -2.58 -24.38
C LEU A 47 -53.38 -3.25 -24.02
N ASP A 48 -53.29 -4.56 -23.86
CA ASP A 48 -54.29 -5.42 -23.23
C ASP A 48 -54.60 -4.92 -21.82
N ILE A 49 -55.89 -4.73 -21.52
CA ILE A 49 -56.37 -4.30 -20.20
C ILE A 49 -56.05 -5.35 -19.11
N SER A 50 -55.69 -6.58 -19.48
CA SER A 50 -55.20 -7.61 -18.55
C SER A 50 -53.75 -7.41 -18.08
N GLY A 51 -52.94 -6.66 -18.83
CA GLY A 51 -51.56 -6.36 -18.45
C GLY A 51 -51.45 -5.18 -17.48
N ALA A 52 -52.45 -4.30 -17.43
CA ALA A 52 -52.46 -3.19 -16.48
C ALA A 52 -52.81 -3.67 -15.05
N GLU A 53 -53.71 -4.65 -14.90
CA GLU A 53 -54.01 -5.26 -13.60
C GLU A 53 -52.80 -6.03 -13.05
N SER A 54 -52.07 -6.79 -13.88
CA SER A 54 -50.83 -7.47 -13.44
C SER A 54 -49.70 -6.50 -13.11
N PHE A 55 -49.61 -5.35 -13.79
CA PHE A 55 -48.61 -4.32 -13.51
C PHE A 55 -48.92 -3.51 -12.25
N THR A 56 -50.19 -3.38 -11.85
CA THR A 56 -50.57 -2.85 -10.53
C THR A 56 -50.39 -3.87 -9.41
N ASP A 57 -50.64 -5.16 -9.66
CA ASP A 57 -50.39 -6.23 -8.68
C ASP A 57 -48.87 -6.44 -8.44
N GLU A 58 -48.01 -6.26 -9.46
CA GLU A 58 -46.54 -6.31 -9.33
C GLU A 58 -45.94 -5.07 -8.63
N ILE A 59 -46.65 -3.94 -8.58
CA ILE A 59 -46.20 -2.71 -7.87
C ILE A 59 -46.71 -2.70 -6.41
N GLU A 60 -47.73 -3.48 -6.06
CA GLU A 60 -48.27 -3.57 -4.70
C GLU A 60 -47.58 -4.64 -3.81
N SER A 61 -46.60 -5.42 -4.31
CA SER A 61 -45.89 -6.45 -3.52
C SER A 61 -44.54 -6.02 -2.93
N GLU A 62 -43.95 -4.90 -3.36
CA GLU A 62 -42.72 -4.36 -2.77
C GLU A 62 -43.05 -3.60 -1.47
N GLN A 63 -42.87 -4.27 -0.33
CA GLN A 63 -43.02 -3.65 0.98
C GLN A 63 -41.66 -3.15 1.49
N GLU A 64 -41.63 -1.91 2.00
CA GLU A 64 -40.45 -1.33 2.65
C GLU A 64 -40.26 -1.95 4.04
N TYR A 65 -39.04 -2.36 4.36
CA TYR A 65 -38.64 -2.86 5.69
C TYR A 65 -37.47 -2.07 6.26
N ILE A 66 -37.36 -2.10 7.59
CA ILE A 66 -36.15 -1.70 8.31
C ILE A 66 -35.26 -2.94 8.40
N GLN A 67 -34.15 -2.95 7.67
CA GLN A 67 -33.11 -3.96 7.81
C GLN A 67 -32.28 -3.64 9.06
N ILE A 68 -32.06 -4.65 9.90
CA ILE A 68 -31.27 -4.52 11.13
C ILE A 68 -30.00 -5.36 10.98
N THR A 69 -28.83 -4.71 11.01
CA THR A 69 -27.53 -5.39 10.95
C THR A 69 -26.92 -5.43 12.36
N PRO A 70 -26.70 -6.62 12.94
CA PRO A 70 -26.24 -6.76 14.31
C PRO A 70 -24.76 -6.41 14.46
N VAL A 71 -24.40 -5.89 15.64
CA VAL A 71 -23.02 -5.64 16.06
C VAL A 71 -22.68 -6.39 17.35
N ARG A 72 -21.43 -6.26 17.85
CA ARG A 72 -20.98 -6.97 19.07
C ARG A 72 -21.52 -6.39 20.38
N GLU A 73 -21.95 -5.13 20.39
CA GLU A 73 -22.46 -4.48 21.60
C GLU A 73 -23.72 -5.21 22.13
N GLU A 74 -23.75 -5.44 23.45
CA GLU A 74 -24.85 -6.19 24.07
C GLU A 74 -26.17 -5.41 24.04
N VAL A 75 -27.23 -6.10 23.64
CA VAL A 75 -28.59 -5.54 23.62
C VAL A 75 -29.17 -5.58 25.03
N ASN A 76 -29.46 -4.41 25.59
CA ASN A 76 -30.04 -4.28 26.93
C ASN A 76 -31.51 -4.73 26.93
N SER A 77 -31.81 -5.79 27.70
CA SER A 77 -33.14 -6.40 27.71
C SER A 77 -34.25 -5.50 28.29
N GLU A 78 -33.94 -4.62 29.25
CA GLU A 78 -34.92 -3.66 29.81
C GLU A 78 -35.29 -2.57 28.79
N THR A 79 -34.32 -2.14 27.98
CA THR A 79 -34.52 -1.13 26.93
C THR A 79 -35.43 -1.66 25.84
N VAL A 80 -35.16 -2.87 25.33
CA VAL A 80 -36.01 -3.56 24.34
C VAL A 80 -37.45 -3.66 24.84
N LYS A 81 -37.65 -4.14 26.08
CA LYS A 81 -38.98 -4.26 26.69
C LYS A 81 -39.71 -2.93 26.78
N ARG A 82 -39.02 -1.87 27.21
CA ARG A 82 -39.59 -0.52 27.36
C ARG A 82 -40.07 0.05 26.03
N GLU A 83 -39.29 -0.09 24.95
CA GLU A 83 -39.66 0.45 23.65
C GLU A 83 -40.78 -0.38 22.98
N LEU A 84 -40.80 -1.71 23.17
CA LEU A 84 -41.89 -2.58 22.72
C LEU A 84 -43.24 -2.31 23.44
N TYR A 85 -43.24 -1.77 24.66
CA TYR A 85 -44.45 -1.23 25.28
C TYR A 85 -45.07 -0.09 24.45
N GLY A 86 -44.26 0.67 23.71
CA GLY A 86 -44.70 1.71 22.79
C GLY A 86 -45.57 1.17 21.66
N LEU A 87 -45.28 -0.04 21.17
CA LEU A 87 -46.02 -0.66 20.05
C LEU A 87 -47.49 -0.97 20.39
N HIS A 88 -47.80 -1.24 21.66
CA HIS A 88 -49.17 -1.51 22.10
C HIS A 88 -50.09 -0.28 21.95
N ARG A 89 -49.51 0.94 21.90
CA ARG A 89 -50.27 2.20 21.72
C ARG A 89 -50.86 2.34 20.31
N TYR A 90 -50.31 1.62 19.33
CA TYR A 90 -50.86 1.56 17.97
C TYR A 90 -52.12 0.67 17.88
N GLY A 91 -52.47 -0.07 18.95
CA GLY A 91 -53.59 -1.02 18.99
C GLY A 91 -55.00 -0.47 19.27
N ASN A 92 -55.27 0.83 19.05
CA ASN A 92 -56.55 1.46 19.41
C ASN A 92 -57.73 1.17 18.44
N GLY A 93 -57.52 0.36 17.41
CA GLY A 93 -58.54 -0.06 16.44
C GLY A 93 -59.59 -1.04 17.00
N ARG A 94 -60.71 -1.24 16.29
CA ARG A 94 -61.75 -2.22 16.66
C ARG A 94 -61.80 -3.38 15.66
N LYS A 95 -61.60 -4.61 16.15
CA LYS A 95 -61.80 -5.84 15.36
C LYS A 95 -63.26 -6.32 15.44
N LEU A 96 -63.94 -6.45 14.30
CA LEU A 96 -65.31 -6.96 14.19
C LEU A 96 -65.30 -8.46 13.76
N PRO A 97 -66.40 -9.20 13.95
CA PRO A 97 -66.51 -10.57 13.45
C PRO A 97 -66.37 -10.61 11.91
N LEU A 98 -65.73 -11.66 11.38
CA LEU A 98 -65.54 -11.87 9.93
C LEU A 98 -64.74 -10.74 9.23
N ASP A 99 -63.86 -10.05 9.96
CA ASP A 99 -63.06 -8.91 9.44
C ASP A 99 -63.93 -7.80 8.79
N MET A 100 -65.17 -7.62 9.28
CA MET A 100 -66.10 -6.60 8.77
C MET A 100 -65.57 -5.18 8.91
N GLU A 101 -64.59 -4.92 9.77
CA GLU A 101 -63.90 -3.63 9.86
C GLU A 101 -63.16 -3.24 8.58
N LEU A 102 -62.70 -4.20 7.77
CA LEU A 102 -62.04 -3.95 6.48
C LEU A 102 -63.03 -3.46 5.40
N HIS A 103 -64.34 -3.61 5.63
CA HIS A 103 -65.40 -3.36 4.64
C HIS A 103 -66.40 -2.27 5.09
N VAL A 104 -66.19 -1.67 6.28
CA VAL A 104 -67.07 -0.64 6.85
C VAL A 104 -66.29 0.67 6.99
N ALA A 105 -66.65 1.66 6.17
CA ALA A 105 -66.06 3.00 6.23
C ALA A 105 -66.24 3.64 7.62
N GLY A 106 -65.13 4.06 8.25
CA GLY A 106 -65.12 4.76 9.54
C GLY A 106 -64.68 3.94 10.76
N ILE A 107 -64.25 2.68 10.59
CA ILE A 107 -63.68 1.85 11.65
C ILE A 107 -62.20 1.61 11.33
N GLN A 108 -61.28 2.09 12.20
CA GLN A 108 -59.86 1.81 12.04
C GLN A 108 -59.55 0.36 12.48
N PRO A 109 -58.95 -0.47 11.62
CA PRO A 109 -58.50 -1.81 11.98
C PRO A 109 -57.32 -1.75 12.97
N VAL A 110 -57.08 -2.86 13.68
CA VAL A 110 -55.92 -2.98 14.58
C VAL A 110 -54.66 -3.16 13.72
N SER A 111 -53.62 -2.36 13.99
CA SER A 111 -52.35 -2.51 13.28
C SER A 111 -51.64 -3.81 13.64
N ASN A 112 -51.10 -4.52 12.64
CA ASN A 112 -50.17 -5.62 12.85
C ASN A 112 -48.76 -5.24 12.38
N PHE A 113 -47.79 -6.01 12.85
CA PHE A 113 -46.37 -5.83 12.61
C PHE A 113 -45.74 -7.16 12.23
N GLU A 114 -44.59 -7.08 11.61
CA GLU A 114 -43.88 -8.24 11.11
C GLU A 114 -42.38 -8.17 11.37
N PHE A 115 -41.81 -9.32 11.72
CA PHE A 115 -40.38 -9.55 11.79
C PHE A 115 -40.00 -10.75 10.93
N ILE A 116 -38.99 -10.59 10.08
CA ILE A 116 -38.53 -11.60 9.13
C ILE A 116 -37.04 -11.88 9.34
N ILE A 117 -36.67 -13.16 9.29
CA ILE A 117 -35.29 -13.61 9.12
C ILE A 117 -35.22 -14.29 7.76
N TYR A 118 -34.40 -13.77 6.86
CA TYR A 118 -34.25 -14.28 5.51
C TYR A 118 -32.82 -14.74 5.25
N LYS A 119 -32.66 -15.98 4.77
CA LYS A 119 -31.40 -16.49 4.23
C LYS A 119 -31.58 -16.79 2.73
N PRO A 120 -30.84 -16.10 1.84
CA PRO A 120 -30.82 -16.41 0.42
C PRO A 120 -30.19 -17.77 0.10
N LYS A 121 -30.47 -18.28 -1.10
CA LYS A 121 -29.80 -19.47 -1.64
C LYS A 121 -28.32 -19.15 -1.91
N ASP A 122 -27.42 -20.08 -1.56
CA ASP A 122 -25.97 -19.96 -1.80
C ASP A 122 -25.25 -18.82 -1.04
N GLU A 123 -25.94 -18.09 -0.15
CA GLU A 123 -25.35 -17.08 0.72
C GLU A 123 -25.16 -17.59 2.15
N ALA A 124 -24.02 -17.26 2.75
CA ALA A 124 -23.75 -17.57 4.15
C ALA A 124 -24.43 -16.57 5.11
N GLN A 125 -24.96 -15.46 4.60
CA GLN A 125 -25.53 -14.38 5.39
C GLN A 125 -27.06 -14.48 5.49
N PHE A 126 -27.60 -14.13 6.66
CA PHE A 126 -29.02 -13.93 6.87
C PHE A 126 -29.31 -12.48 7.23
N LYS A 127 -30.41 -11.95 6.68
CA LYS A 127 -30.89 -10.59 6.88
C LYS A 127 -32.05 -10.57 7.89
N PHE A 128 -32.10 -9.53 8.71
CA PHE A 128 -33.19 -9.29 9.65
C PHE A 128 -34.01 -8.09 9.19
N PHE A 129 -35.33 -8.28 9.07
CA PHE A 129 -36.25 -7.22 8.66
C PHE A 129 -37.33 -7.00 9.70
N PHE A 130 -37.65 -5.73 9.96
CA PHE A 130 -38.78 -5.34 10.80
C PHE A 130 -39.65 -4.33 10.04
N GLY A 131 -40.95 -4.58 9.96
CA GLY A 131 -41.85 -3.79 9.13
C GLY A 131 -43.31 -3.81 9.58
N PRO A 132 -44.16 -3.00 8.93
CA PRO A 132 -45.61 -3.08 9.11
C PRO A 132 -46.15 -4.43 8.58
N GLY A 133 -47.35 -4.83 9.01
CA GLY A 133 -48.04 -5.99 8.43
C GLY A 133 -49.22 -5.60 7.53
N GLU A 134 -50.02 -6.59 7.14
CA GLU A 134 -51.21 -6.45 6.26
C GLU A 134 -52.24 -5.37 6.66
N ARG A 135 -52.36 -5.04 7.95
CA ARG A 135 -53.47 -4.25 8.52
C ARG A 135 -52.94 -3.04 9.30
N GLY A 136 -53.58 -1.89 9.13
CA GLY A 136 -53.30 -0.66 9.89
C GLY A 136 -52.74 0.48 9.02
N ASP A 137 -52.53 1.66 9.63
CA ASP A 137 -51.92 2.85 8.99
C ASP A 137 -50.57 3.16 9.66
N VAL A 138 -49.66 2.19 9.58
CA VAL A 138 -48.30 2.27 10.15
C VAL A 138 -47.30 2.12 9.02
N THR A 139 -46.39 3.09 8.89
CA THR A 139 -45.29 3.09 7.90
C THR A 139 -43.95 2.86 8.59
N CYS A 140 -42.92 2.47 7.83
CA CYS A 140 -41.55 2.34 8.34
C CYS A 140 -41.02 3.63 8.98
N ASP A 141 -41.40 4.81 8.47
CA ASP A 141 -41.09 6.10 9.09
C ASP A 141 -41.51 6.20 10.56
N ARG A 142 -42.66 5.61 10.91
CA ARG A 142 -43.21 5.67 12.28
C ARG A 142 -42.60 4.60 13.18
N LEU A 143 -42.12 3.50 12.60
CA LEU A 143 -41.50 2.39 13.32
C LEU A 143 -40.01 2.62 13.58
N GLU A 144 -39.30 3.26 12.66
CA GLU A 144 -37.84 3.40 12.68
C GLU A 144 -37.31 3.96 14.00
N GLY A 145 -37.94 5.03 14.53
CA GLY A 145 -37.54 5.60 15.81
C GLY A 145 -37.67 4.64 16.99
N THR A 146 -38.75 3.84 17.02
CA THR A 146 -38.98 2.82 18.06
C THR A 146 -38.09 1.59 17.86
N THR A 147 -37.74 1.24 16.61
CA THR A 147 -36.84 0.14 16.30
C THR A 147 -35.39 0.50 16.64
N ARG A 148 -34.90 1.67 16.22
CA ARG A 148 -33.53 2.14 16.55
C ARG A 148 -33.32 2.24 18.06
N SER A 149 -34.30 2.75 18.81
CA SER A 149 -34.19 2.90 20.27
C SER A 149 -34.16 1.58 21.05
N GLN A 150 -34.49 0.44 20.41
CA GLN A 150 -34.37 -0.88 21.04
C GLN A 150 -32.92 -1.37 21.12
N TYR A 151 -32.02 -0.81 20.30
CA TYR A 151 -30.64 -1.29 20.17
C TYR A 151 -29.63 -0.17 20.51
N PRO A 152 -28.38 -0.53 20.85
CA PRO A 152 -27.29 0.42 21.02
C PRO A 152 -27.00 1.27 19.77
N GLU A 153 -26.31 2.41 19.94
CA GLU A 153 -26.03 3.36 18.86
C GLU A 153 -25.24 2.76 17.69
N ASN A 154 -24.45 1.72 17.95
CA ASN A 154 -23.61 1.07 16.95
C ASN A 154 -24.36 0.04 16.07
N PHE A 155 -25.64 -0.25 16.33
CA PHE A 155 -26.43 -1.07 15.41
C PHE A 155 -26.72 -0.30 14.13
N GLU A 156 -26.59 -0.98 12.99
CA GLU A 156 -26.85 -0.41 11.68
C GLU A 156 -28.29 -0.70 11.25
N PHE A 157 -28.91 0.31 10.62
CA PHE A 157 -30.29 0.26 10.16
C PHE A 157 -30.42 0.89 8.79
N ASP A 158 -30.88 0.08 7.83
CA ASP A 158 -31.12 0.49 6.46
C ASP A 158 -32.59 0.32 6.08
N ARG A 159 -33.01 0.99 5.00
CA ARG A 159 -34.31 0.77 4.38
C ARG A 159 -34.13 -0.05 3.13
N GLU A 160 -34.77 -1.21 3.09
CA GLU A 160 -34.72 -2.12 1.95
C GLU A 160 -36.15 -2.43 1.49
N GLN A 161 -36.36 -2.42 0.17
CA GLN A 161 -37.57 -2.97 -0.44
C GLN A 161 -37.38 -4.48 -0.54
N PHE A 162 -38.21 -5.25 0.16
CA PHE A 162 -38.09 -6.71 0.19
C PHE A 162 -39.41 -7.36 -0.16
N ASP A 163 -39.44 -8.06 -1.29
CA ASP A 163 -40.61 -8.80 -1.76
C ASP A 163 -40.46 -10.31 -1.44
N ILE A 164 -41.32 -10.79 -0.53
CA ILE A 164 -41.35 -12.19 -0.10
C ILE A 164 -41.76 -13.12 -1.26
N THR A 165 -42.56 -12.63 -2.22
CA THR A 165 -43.07 -13.44 -3.33
C THR A 165 -41.96 -13.91 -4.27
N ASN A 166 -40.86 -13.16 -4.35
CA ASN A 166 -39.72 -13.46 -5.23
C ASN A 166 -38.73 -14.47 -4.65
N VAL A 167 -38.97 -14.99 -3.43
CA VAL A 167 -38.00 -15.84 -2.73
C VAL A 167 -38.10 -17.32 -3.13
N PHE A 168 -39.31 -17.79 -3.50
CA PHE A 168 -39.54 -19.19 -3.86
C PHE A 168 -40.36 -19.29 -5.16
N ASP A 169 -39.86 -20.05 -6.14
CA ASP A 169 -40.55 -20.27 -7.43
C ASP A 169 -41.81 -21.18 -7.31
N GLU A 170 -41.81 -22.08 -6.32
CA GLU A 170 -42.91 -23.00 -6.03
C GLU A 170 -43.31 -22.91 -4.55
N VAL A 171 -44.47 -23.46 -4.18
CA VAL A 171 -44.92 -23.49 -2.78
C VAL A 171 -43.88 -24.25 -1.92
N PRO A 172 -43.21 -23.56 -0.98
CA PRO A 172 -42.12 -24.14 -0.21
C PRO A 172 -42.61 -25.10 0.89
N GLU A 173 -41.65 -25.76 1.53
CA GLU A 173 -41.90 -26.63 2.68
C GLU A 173 -42.14 -25.78 3.93
N MET A 174 -43.34 -25.89 4.52
CA MET A 174 -43.80 -24.99 5.58
C MET A 174 -43.71 -25.62 6.97
N VAL A 175 -43.31 -24.81 7.96
CA VAL A 175 -43.37 -25.11 9.39
C VAL A 175 -44.19 -24.03 10.08
N ARG A 176 -45.07 -24.44 10.99
CA ARG A 176 -45.84 -23.51 11.83
C ARG A 176 -45.67 -23.87 13.30
N TRP A 177 -45.37 -22.89 14.14
CA TRP A 177 -45.34 -23.12 15.58
C TRP A 177 -46.71 -22.89 16.20
N GLU A 178 -47.14 -23.84 17.02
CA GLU A 178 -48.45 -23.85 17.66
C GLU A 178 -48.29 -23.81 19.18
N GLY A 179 -49.16 -23.08 19.85
CA GLY A 179 -49.26 -23.06 21.31
C GLY A 179 -49.96 -24.32 21.81
N VAL A 180 -49.30 -25.07 22.68
CA VAL A 180 -49.82 -26.32 23.25
C VAL A 180 -50.15 -26.10 24.73
N GLU A 181 -51.43 -26.29 25.05
CA GLU A 181 -51.99 -26.10 26.39
C GLU A 181 -52.06 -27.45 27.14
N GLU A 182 -51.50 -27.55 28.36
CA GLU A 182 -51.73 -28.75 29.19
C GLU A 182 -53.22 -28.88 29.56
N LYS A 183 -53.81 -27.77 30.03
CA LYS A 183 -55.22 -27.61 30.34
C LYS A 183 -55.80 -26.46 29.53
N ARG A 184 -57.09 -26.57 29.20
CA ARG A 184 -57.81 -25.51 28.48
C ARG A 184 -57.65 -24.17 29.20
N ARG A 185 -57.25 -23.15 28.44
CA ARG A 185 -56.92 -21.77 28.88
C ARG A 185 -55.53 -21.59 29.49
N ASP A 186 -54.63 -22.56 29.37
CA ASP A 186 -53.24 -22.37 29.79
C ASP A 186 -52.48 -21.38 28.89
N TRP A 187 -53.01 -20.99 27.72
CA TRP A 187 -52.51 -19.82 26.95
C TRP A 187 -52.50 -18.50 27.75
N MET A 188 -53.26 -18.42 28.85
CA MET A 188 -53.24 -17.28 29.79
C MET A 188 -52.03 -17.30 30.73
N THR A 189 -51.19 -18.34 30.69
CA THR A 189 -49.96 -18.46 31.47
C THR A 189 -48.73 -18.09 30.63
N THR A 190 -47.58 -17.90 31.28
CA THR A 190 -46.37 -17.41 30.63
C THR A 190 -45.51 -18.54 30.05
N LEU A 191 -45.01 -18.32 28.84
CA LEU A 191 -43.80 -18.84 28.22
C LEU A 191 -42.56 -18.33 28.97
N THR A 192 -41.37 -18.72 28.51
CA THR A 192 -40.10 -18.21 29.05
C THR A 192 -39.99 -16.70 28.78
N SER A 193 -39.68 -15.91 29.80
CA SER A 193 -39.45 -14.47 29.68
C SER A 193 -38.12 -14.18 29.00
N TYR A 194 -38.04 -13.11 28.21
CA TYR A 194 -36.78 -12.62 27.65
C TYR A 194 -35.86 -12.08 28.75
N ASP A 195 -34.67 -12.65 28.86
CA ASP A 195 -33.63 -12.26 29.81
C ASP A 195 -32.26 -12.60 29.21
N ASN A 196 -31.51 -11.58 28.79
CA ASN A 196 -30.15 -11.74 28.26
C ASN A 196 -29.09 -11.84 29.37
N GLU A 197 -29.40 -11.45 30.61
CA GLU A 197 -28.43 -11.46 31.72
C GLU A 197 -28.35 -12.84 32.39
N ALA A 198 -29.43 -13.62 32.34
CA ALA A 198 -29.51 -14.96 32.95
C ALA A 198 -29.15 -16.13 32.01
N ILE A 199 -28.95 -15.89 30.71
CA ILE A 199 -28.81 -16.94 29.69
C ILE A 199 -27.56 -16.71 28.84
N GLU A 200 -26.66 -17.70 28.75
CA GLU A 200 -25.40 -17.63 27.96
C GLU A 200 -25.60 -17.55 26.44
N ARG A 201 -26.84 -17.66 25.92
CA ARG A 201 -27.16 -17.72 24.49
C ARG A 201 -28.50 -17.06 24.18
N SER A 202 -28.60 -16.41 23.00
CA SER A 202 -29.85 -15.80 22.53
C SER A 202 -30.98 -16.83 22.34
N PRO A 203 -32.26 -16.48 22.61
CA PRO A 203 -33.41 -17.35 22.34
C PRO A 203 -33.57 -17.80 20.88
N LEU A 204 -33.05 -17.04 19.92
CA LEU A 204 -33.08 -17.36 18.49
C LEU A 204 -31.89 -18.23 18.03
N SER A 205 -30.95 -18.55 18.92
CA SER A 205 -29.69 -19.24 18.54
C SER A 205 -29.93 -20.57 17.81
N ASN A 206 -30.83 -21.42 18.33
CA ASN A 206 -31.11 -22.72 17.72
C ASN A 206 -31.78 -22.59 16.34
N LEU A 207 -32.57 -21.54 16.14
CA LEU A 207 -33.18 -21.22 14.85
C LEU A 207 -32.11 -20.80 13.85
N LEU A 208 -31.23 -19.86 14.22
CA LEU A 208 -30.17 -19.35 13.36
C LEU A 208 -29.10 -20.41 13.04
N GLU A 209 -28.75 -21.29 13.99
CA GLU A 209 -27.86 -22.45 13.74
C GLU A 209 -28.45 -23.40 12.69
N THR A 210 -29.76 -23.64 12.75
CA THR A 210 -30.43 -24.54 11.81
C THR A 210 -30.54 -23.90 10.42
N ILE A 211 -30.82 -22.59 10.36
CA ILE A 211 -30.90 -21.82 9.10
C ILE A 211 -29.53 -21.78 8.41
N ILE A 212 -28.44 -21.50 9.13
CA ILE A 212 -27.12 -21.35 8.50
C ILE A 212 -26.58 -22.66 7.92
N GLN A 213 -26.92 -23.81 8.52
CA GLN A 213 -26.47 -25.15 8.06
C GLN A 213 -27.15 -25.64 6.78
N THR A 214 -28.13 -24.91 6.24
CA THR A 214 -28.90 -25.32 5.06
C THR A 214 -28.39 -24.66 3.77
N ASP A 215 -28.26 -25.39 2.67
CA ASP A 215 -27.80 -24.79 1.39
C ASP A 215 -28.88 -24.04 0.59
N GLY A 216 -30.17 -24.24 0.91
CA GLY A 216 -31.32 -23.59 0.25
C GLY A 216 -31.86 -22.35 0.99
N SER A 217 -32.72 -21.58 0.32
CA SER A 217 -33.39 -20.40 0.91
C SER A 217 -34.29 -20.78 2.08
N VAL A 218 -34.26 -19.94 3.13
CA VAL A 218 -35.13 -20.07 4.31
C VAL A 218 -35.68 -18.70 4.70
N ILE A 219 -36.98 -18.65 4.97
CA ILE A 219 -37.64 -17.49 5.59
C ILE A 219 -38.26 -17.93 6.91
N PHE A 220 -37.99 -17.21 7.99
CA PHE A 220 -38.78 -17.25 9.22
C PHE A 220 -39.55 -15.95 9.36
N GLN A 221 -40.83 -16.03 9.71
CA GLN A 221 -41.75 -14.90 9.79
C GLN A 221 -42.51 -14.94 11.13
N CYS A 222 -42.46 -13.83 11.85
CA CYS A 222 -43.22 -13.57 13.06
C CYS A 222 -44.17 -12.40 12.80
N VAL A 223 -45.48 -12.67 12.79
CA VAL A 223 -46.52 -11.65 12.61
C VAL A 223 -47.27 -11.47 13.92
N PHE A 224 -47.43 -10.22 14.38
CA PHE A 224 -48.08 -9.95 15.65
C PHE A 224 -48.96 -8.69 15.65
N GLU A 225 -50.00 -8.70 16.48
CA GLU A 225 -50.92 -7.56 16.68
C GLU A 225 -51.24 -7.36 18.17
N PRO A 226 -51.47 -6.13 18.65
CA PRO A 226 -51.95 -5.88 20.01
C PRO A 226 -53.30 -6.57 20.27
N ARG A 227 -53.42 -7.27 21.40
CA ARG A 227 -54.63 -7.97 21.81
C ARG A 227 -55.42 -7.11 22.79
N SER A 228 -56.74 -7.04 22.60
CA SER A 228 -57.65 -6.36 23.53
C SER A 228 -57.52 -6.87 24.97
N ASP A 229 -57.59 -5.96 25.94
CA ASP A 229 -57.56 -6.25 27.38
C ASP A 229 -58.52 -7.38 27.75
N TRP A 230 -57.96 -8.45 28.33
CA TRP A 230 -58.70 -9.61 28.80
C TRP A 230 -58.58 -9.82 30.32
N SER A 231 -58.18 -8.80 31.08
CA SER A 231 -58.17 -8.79 32.55
C SER A 231 -59.49 -9.31 33.17
N PRO A 232 -60.70 -8.94 32.67
CA PRO A 232 -61.95 -9.50 33.20
C PRO A 232 -62.08 -11.01 33.01
N LYS A 233 -61.51 -11.55 31.93
CA LYS A 233 -61.47 -12.98 31.62
C LYS A 233 -60.43 -13.70 32.48
N ALA A 234 -59.30 -13.05 32.75
CA ALA A 234 -58.26 -13.52 33.67
C ALA A 234 -58.84 -13.70 35.08
N GLU A 235 -59.54 -12.71 35.63
CA GLU A 235 -60.14 -12.79 36.97
C GLU A 235 -61.20 -13.91 37.09
N ARG A 236 -62.04 -14.08 36.05
CA ARG A 236 -62.98 -15.21 35.98
C ARG A 236 -62.25 -16.56 35.97
N GLN A 237 -61.13 -16.65 35.27
CA GLN A 237 -60.33 -17.88 35.22
C GLN A 237 -59.65 -18.16 36.55
N LYS A 238 -59.07 -17.15 37.22
CA LYS A 238 -58.51 -17.28 38.57
C LYS A 238 -59.58 -17.73 39.57
N GLY A 239 -60.81 -17.21 39.47
CA GLY A 239 -61.97 -17.65 40.24
C GLY A 239 -62.32 -19.13 40.03
N ASN A 240 -62.32 -19.59 38.77
CA ASN A 240 -62.58 -21.00 38.43
C ASN A 240 -61.47 -21.93 38.95
N LEU A 241 -60.20 -21.49 38.89
CA LEU A 241 -59.06 -22.22 39.44
C LEU A 241 -59.14 -22.34 40.97
N LYS A 242 -59.61 -21.30 41.67
CA LYS A 242 -59.86 -21.33 43.13
C LYS A 242 -61.00 -22.27 43.54
N GLN A 243 -61.98 -22.52 42.66
CA GLN A 243 -63.15 -23.38 42.93
C GLN A 243 -63.01 -24.81 42.39
N GLY A 244 -61.94 -25.14 41.66
CA GLY A 244 -61.71 -26.47 41.10
C GLY A 244 -62.68 -26.91 40.00
N VAL A 245 -63.33 -25.95 39.30
CA VAL A 245 -64.36 -26.25 38.28
C VAL A 245 -63.93 -25.75 36.90
N HIS A 246 -63.90 -26.64 35.90
CA HIS A 246 -63.32 -26.35 34.57
C HIS A 246 -64.32 -25.94 33.46
N THR A 247 -65.65 -25.89 33.68
CA THR A 247 -66.61 -25.34 32.69
C THR A 247 -67.89 -24.80 33.34
N THR A 248 -68.47 -23.73 32.76
CA THR A 248 -69.67 -23.03 33.27
C THR A 248 -70.93 -23.89 33.29
N GLY A 249 -71.07 -24.85 32.37
CA GLY A 249 -72.20 -25.80 32.34
C GLY A 249 -72.19 -26.82 33.49
N GLY A 250 -71.00 -27.13 34.02
CA GLY A 250 -70.84 -28.00 35.18
C GLY A 250 -71.35 -27.38 36.48
N LEU A 251 -71.41 -26.05 36.57
CA LEU A 251 -71.96 -25.36 37.74
C LEU A 251 -73.49 -25.49 37.78
N PHE A 252 -74.18 -25.31 36.66
CA PHE A 252 -75.64 -25.37 36.61
C PHE A 252 -76.19 -26.79 36.84
N LEU A 253 -75.57 -27.81 36.22
CA LEU A 253 -75.97 -29.21 36.42
C LEU A 253 -75.71 -29.67 37.86
N ARG A 254 -74.61 -29.21 38.47
CA ARG A 254 -74.18 -29.59 39.83
C ARG A 254 -74.93 -28.82 40.92
N THR A 255 -75.29 -27.56 40.71
CA THR A 255 -76.16 -26.80 41.63
C THR A 255 -77.61 -27.32 41.59
N LEU A 256 -78.09 -27.78 40.43
CA LEU A 256 -79.40 -28.45 40.33
C LEU A 256 -79.40 -29.83 40.98
N LEU A 257 -78.33 -30.61 40.84
CA LEU A 257 -78.18 -31.88 41.56
C LEU A 257 -78.05 -31.67 43.08
N ASP A 258 -77.23 -30.70 43.52
CA ASP A 258 -77.03 -30.36 44.94
C ASP A 258 -78.30 -29.78 45.59
N GLY A 259 -79.23 -29.19 44.81
CA GLY A 259 -80.51 -28.67 45.29
C GLY A 259 -81.65 -29.70 45.40
N VAL A 260 -81.53 -30.86 44.73
CA VAL A 260 -82.57 -31.91 44.66
C VAL A 260 -82.20 -33.16 45.48
N LEU A 261 -80.92 -33.48 45.62
CA LEU A 261 -80.42 -34.59 46.44
C LEU A 261 -79.55 -34.01 47.55
N GLY A 262 -80.09 -33.96 48.78
CA GLY A 262 -79.36 -33.43 49.93
C GLY A 262 -78.04 -34.17 50.16
N VAL A 263 -76.95 -33.41 50.28
CA VAL A 263 -75.57 -33.90 50.37
C VAL A 263 -75.08 -33.91 51.83
N SER A 264 -74.40 -34.97 52.27
CA SER A 264 -73.91 -35.13 53.67
C SER A 264 -72.61 -34.34 53.93
N ASP A 265 -72.29 -34.08 55.20
CA ASP A 265 -71.11 -33.29 55.62
C ASP A 265 -69.75 -33.96 55.29
N GLU A 266 -69.73 -35.25 54.94
CA GLU A 266 -68.54 -35.95 54.46
C GLU A 266 -68.17 -35.52 53.02
N GLU A 267 -69.16 -35.29 52.15
CA GLU A 267 -68.95 -34.83 50.77
C GLU A 267 -68.55 -33.33 50.69
N LYS A 268 -68.86 -32.54 51.73
CA LYS A 268 -68.31 -31.17 51.87
C LYS A 268 -66.82 -31.17 52.21
N LYS A 269 -66.32 -32.20 52.92
CA LYS A 269 -64.90 -32.30 53.30
C LYS A 269 -64.02 -32.82 52.18
N GLU A 270 -64.50 -33.72 51.33
CA GLU A 270 -63.73 -34.14 50.14
C GLU A 270 -63.65 -33.04 49.06
N ARG A 271 -64.63 -32.13 49.00
CA ARG A 271 -64.60 -30.96 48.11
C ARG A 271 -63.54 -29.90 48.49
N HIS A 272 -62.95 -29.99 49.69
CA HIS A 272 -61.87 -29.13 50.18
C HIS A 272 -60.49 -29.81 50.20
N ARG A 273 -60.31 -30.96 49.53
CA ARG A 273 -58.97 -31.51 49.29
C ARG A 273 -58.34 -30.75 48.11
N SER A 274 -57.72 -29.66 48.51
CA SER A 274 -57.15 -28.60 47.71
C SER A 274 -55.87 -29.01 46.97
N ASP A 275 -55.78 -28.63 45.70
CA ASP A 275 -54.51 -28.37 45.01
C ASP A 275 -54.01 -26.96 45.39
N THR A 276 -54.03 -26.65 46.69
CA THR A 276 -53.32 -25.49 47.27
C THR A 276 -52.11 -26.01 48.02
N PRO A 277 -50.89 -25.74 47.54
CA PRO A 277 -49.74 -25.69 48.42
C PRO A 277 -49.99 -24.65 49.51
N HIS A 278 -49.69 -25.04 50.74
CA HIS A 278 -49.56 -24.15 51.88
C HIS A 278 -48.64 -22.97 51.54
N GLU A 279 -49.18 -21.74 51.59
CA GLU A 279 -48.51 -20.51 52.04
C GLU A 279 -49.47 -19.33 51.88
N ILE A 280 -50.39 -19.17 52.85
CA ILE A 280 -51.01 -17.88 53.12
C ILE A 280 -50.36 -17.37 54.41
N GLY A 281 -49.46 -16.40 54.26
CA GLY A 281 -48.76 -15.80 55.38
C GLY A 281 -47.67 -14.82 54.94
N GLY A 282 -48.02 -13.81 54.14
CA GLY A 282 -47.09 -12.73 53.80
C GLY A 282 -47.82 -11.62 53.05
N SER A 283 -47.98 -10.49 53.72
CA SER A 283 -48.49 -9.24 53.16
C SER A 283 -47.70 -8.81 51.92
N ILE A 284 -48.43 -8.31 50.93
CA ILE A 284 -47.95 -7.54 49.79
C ILE A 284 -47.08 -6.39 50.30
N HIS A 285 -45.77 -6.50 50.08
CA HIS A 285 -44.84 -5.40 49.85
C HIS A 285 -43.49 -6.04 49.50
N ASP A 286 -43.15 -6.09 48.21
CA ASP A 286 -41.78 -5.91 47.74
C ASP A 286 -41.81 -5.68 46.23
N SER A 287 -41.52 -4.44 45.85
CA SER A 287 -41.39 -3.94 44.49
C SER A 287 -39.95 -4.04 44.00
N GLN A 288 -39.23 -5.12 44.35
CA GLN A 288 -37.84 -5.33 43.95
C GLN A 288 -37.58 -6.83 43.77
N THR A 289 -36.88 -7.17 42.68
CA THR A 289 -36.50 -8.51 42.16
C THR A 289 -37.48 -9.16 41.18
N GLY A 290 -37.23 -8.93 39.89
CA GLY A 290 -37.77 -9.72 38.78
C GLY A 290 -36.97 -11.01 38.63
N GLY A 291 -37.64 -12.15 38.71
CA GLY A 291 -36.99 -13.45 38.57
C GLY A 291 -37.88 -14.62 38.98
N PHE A 292 -37.82 -15.68 38.17
CA PHE A 292 -38.57 -16.93 38.28
C PHE A 292 -38.46 -17.58 39.68
N ARG A 293 -39.57 -17.99 40.30
CA ARG A 293 -39.56 -19.00 41.39
C ARG A 293 -40.21 -20.29 40.92
N SER A 294 -39.45 -21.38 40.93
CA SER A 294 -39.96 -22.74 40.77
C SER A 294 -40.98 -23.02 41.88
N GLY A 295 -42.27 -22.91 41.56
CA GLY A 295 -43.35 -23.06 42.54
C GLY A 295 -44.57 -22.17 42.30
N THR A 296 -44.51 -21.19 41.38
CA THR A 296 -45.68 -20.36 41.05
C THR A 296 -46.84 -21.22 40.54
N SER A 297 -48.03 -21.00 41.11
CA SER A 297 -49.26 -21.64 40.67
C SER A 297 -49.74 -21.07 39.33
N ARG A 298 -50.63 -21.78 38.62
CA ARG A 298 -51.29 -21.27 37.39
C ARG A 298 -51.87 -19.86 37.58
N MET A 299 -52.35 -19.55 38.79
CA MET A 299 -52.87 -18.23 39.13
C MET A 299 -51.78 -17.14 39.08
N GLY A 300 -50.63 -17.39 39.69
CA GLY A 300 -49.50 -16.44 39.67
C GLY A 300 -48.89 -16.25 38.28
N GLN A 301 -48.93 -17.28 37.42
CA GLN A 301 -48.51 -17.13 36.02
C GLN A 301 -49.49 -16.29 35.18
N ILE A 302 -50.79 -16.30 35.51
CA ILE A 302 -51.77 -15.40 34.87
C ILE A 302 -51.52 -13.94 35.29
N ASP A 303 -51.07 -13.71 36.53
CA ASP A 303 -50.67 -12.36 36.98
C ASP A 303 -49.44 -11.84 36.21
N LEU A 304 -48.43 -12.69 36.00
CA LEU A 304 -47.22 -12.35 35.23
C LEU A 304 -47.47 -12.12 33.73
N LYS A 305 -48.58 -12.62 33.19
CA LYS A 305 -48.94 -12.48 31.77
C LYS A 305 -49.35 -11.06 31.36
N ASP A 306 -49.57 -10.16 32.31
CA ASP A 306 -50.12 -8.80 32.10
C ASP A 306 -51.28 -8.77 31.07
N PRO A 307 -52.51 -9.18 31.47
CA PRO A 307 -53.64 -9.32 30.55
C PRO A 307 -54.06 -8.05 29.79
N SER A 308 -53.51 -6.89 30.18
CA SER A 308 -53.77 -5.59 29.55
C SER A 308 -52.79 -5.24 28.43
N HIS A 309 -51.61 -5.88 28.37
CA HIS A 309 -50.57 -5.64 27.37
C HIS A 309 -50.08 -6.97 26.77
N THR A 310 -50.93 -7.59 25.96
CA THR A 310 -50.61 -8.85 25.27
C THR A 310 -50.74 -8.70 23.77
N TYR A 311 -50.05 -9.54 23.01
CA TYR A 311 -50.07 -9.63 21.56
C TYR A 311 -50.59 -10.99 21.12
N ASN A 312 -51.31 -11.00 20.00
CA ASN A 312 -51.56 -12.21 19.23
C ASN A 312 -50.35 -12.41 18.31
N VAL A 313 -49.74 -13.60 18.31
CA VAL A 313 -48.51 -13.88 17.57
C VAL A 313 -48.69 -15.14 16.73
N SER A 314 -48.31 -15.07 15.45
CA SER A 314 -48.23 -16.21 14.53
C SER A 314 -46.79 -16.38 14.07
N LEU A 315 -46.25 -17.59 14.21
CA LEU A 315 -44.87 -17.94 13.85
C LEU A 315 -44.88 -19.02 12.77
N ARG A 316 -44.14 -18.79 11.69
CA ARG A 316 -44.01 -19.74 10.59
C ARG A 316 -42.66 -19.63 9.90
N ALA A 317 -42.25 -20.69 9.22
CA ALA A 317 -41.06 -20.71 8.39
C ALA A 317 -41.33 -21.43 7.06
N ALA A 318 -40.71 -20.94 6.00
CA ALA A 318 -40.69 -21.52 4.68
C ALA A 318 -39.25 -21.93 4.35
N ALA A 319 -39.04 -23.16 3.88
CA ALA A 319 -37.73 -23.65 3.47
C ALA A 319 -37.79 -24.32 2.10
N SER A 320 -36.69 -24.23 1.36
CA SER A 320 -36.56 -24.87 0.04
C SER A 320 -36.51 -26.41 0.12
N SER A 321 -36.19 -26.97 1.29
CA SER A 321 -35.99 -28.41 1.51
C SER A 321 -36.84 -28.92 2.67
N ALA A 322 -37.43 -30.11 2.49
CA ALA A 322 -38.20 -30.80 3.51
C ALA A 322 -37.36 -31.18 4.74
N ASP A 323 -36.06 -31.46 4.56
CA ASP A 323 -35.18 -31.81 5.68
C ASP A 323 -34.85 -30.57 6.53
N THR A 324 -34.64 -29.43 5.90
CA THR A 324 -34.51 -28.14 6.61
C THR A 324 -35.78 -27.80 7.37
N ALA A 325 -36.94 -27.87 6.72
CA ALA A 325 -38.23 -27.63 7.37
C ALA A 325 -38.43 -28.57 8.59
N ARG A 326 -38.05 -29.84 8.47
CA ARG A 326 -38.14 -30.77 9.60
C ARG A 326 -37.23 -30.41 10.77
N ASN A 327 -35.99 -29.99 10.49
CA ASN A 327 -35.03 -29.57 11.51
C ASN A 327 -35.47 -28.29 12.23
N LEU A 328 -36.14 -27.37 11.53
CA LEU A 328 -36.63 -26.13 12.12
C LEU A 328 -37.72 -26.36 13.20
N GLN A 329 -38.46 -27.47 13.17
CA GLN A 329 -39.58 -27.72 14.11
C GLN A 329 -39.18 -27.55 15.58
N ASP A 330 -37.99 -28.01 15.96
CA ASP A 330 -37.55 -28.01 17.35
C ASP A 330 -36.79 -26.74 17.78
N SER A 331 -36.58 -25.80 16.86
CA SER A 331 -35.70 -24.64 17.06
C SER A 331 -36.18 -23.63 18.11
N LEU A 332 -37.47 -23.63 18.46
CA LEU A 332 -38.07 -22.70 19.44
C LEU A 332 -38.58 -23.39 20.71
N ASN A 333 -38.34 -24.71 20.86
CA ASN A 333 -38.87 -25.47 22.00
C ASN A 333 -38.36 -24.94 23.35
N GLN A 334 -37.15 -24.34 23.40
CA GLN A 334 -36.59 -23.74 24.63
C GLN A 334 -37.42 -22.57 25.20
N ILE A 335 -38.31 -21.97 24.40
CA ILE A 335 -39.15 -20.83 24.82
C ILE A 335 -40.44 -21.33 25.53
N SER A 336 -40.65 -22.64 25.60
CA SER A 336 -41.80 -23.25 26.28
C SER A 336 -41.85 -22.93 27.77
N GLY A 337 -43.01 -22.47 28.24
CA GLY A 337 -43.29 -22.24 29.65
C GLY A 337 -43.77 -23.49 30.39
N LYS A 338 -44.08 -23.33 31.68
CA LYS A 338 -44.41 -24.45 32.57
C LYS A 338 -45.73 -25.15 32.23
N PHE A 339 -46.76 -24.40 31.84
CA PHE A 339 -48.09 -24.94 31.54
C PHE A 339 -48.55 -24.68 30.10
N TYR A 340 -47.77 -23.88 29.37
CA TYR A 340 -48.00 -23.47 27.99
C TYR A 340 -46.69 -23.63 27.22
N SER A 341 -46.68 -24.51 26.22
CA SER A 341 -45.49 -24.80 25.42
C SER A 341 -45.68 -24.37 23.97
N ILE A 342 -44.56 -24.26 23.26
CA ILE A 342 -44.52 -24.01 21.82
C ILE A 342 -43.98 -25.27 21.16
N GLU A 343 -44.68 -25.78 20.15
CA GLU A 343 -44.23 -26.92 19.36
C GLU A 343 -44.32 -26.59 17.88
N GLY A 344 -43.26 -26.90 17.12
CA GLY A 344 -43.26 -26.79 15.66
C GLY A 344 -44.05 -27.93 15.02
N ASN A 345 -44.90 -27.60 14.04
CA ASN A 345 -45.68 -28.53 13.25
C ASN A 345 -45.26 -28.40 11.78
N TYR A 346 -44.61 -29.42 11.23
CA TYR A 346 -44.28 -29.47 9.81
C TYR A 346 -45.53 -29.75 8.96
N LEU A 347 -45.88 -28.81 8.08
CA LEU A 347 -47.11 -28.81 7.30
C LEU A 347 -46.94 -29.37 5.88
N GLY A 348 -45.69 -29.67 5.46
CA GLY A 348 -45.38 -29.97 4.06
C GLY A 348 -45.57 -28.76 3.15
N THR A 349 -45.87 -28.99 1.88
CA THR A 349 -46.27 -27.95 0.92
C THR A 349 -47.71 -27.50 1.19
N ASN A 350 -47.88 -26.42 1.97
CA ASN A 350 -49.18 -25.91 2.38
C ASN A 350 -49.46 -24.53 1.76
N GLU A 351 -50.18 -24.54 0.64
CA GLU A 351 -50.52 -23.33 -0.12
C GLU A 351 -51.32 -22.31 0.70
N ALA A 352 -52.18 -22.75 1.63
CA ALA A 352 -52.99 -21.85 2.44
C ALA A 352 -52.17 -21.09 3.49
N GLU A 353 -51.18 -21.74 4.11
CA GLU A 353 -50.27 -21.07 5.05
C GLU A 353 -49.24 -20.21 4.32
N TYR A 354 -48.76 -20.66 3.16
CA TYR A 354 -47.86 -19.86 2.32
C TYR A 354 -48.52 -18.59 1.79
N LYS A 355 -49.78 -18.66 1.31
CA LYS A 355 -50.55 -17.45 0.96
C LYS A 355 -50.71 -16.48 2.13
N ARG A 356 -50.83 -16.96 3.36
CA ARG A 356 -50.88 -16.08 4.55
C ARG A 356 -49.53 -15.45 4.86
N MET A 357 -48.44 -16.14 4.56
CA MET A 357 -47.08 -15.61 4.62
C MET A 357 -46.87 -14.47 3.62
N LEU A 358 -47.27 -14.67 2.37
CA LEU A 358 -47.20 -13.64 1.33
C LEU A 358 -48.09 -12.44 1.61
N ASN A 359 -49.23 -12.62 2.27
CA ASN A 359 -50.13 -11.54 2.65
C ASN A 359 -49.85 -10.97 4.06
N HIS A 360 -48.69 -11.25 4.68
CA HIS A 360 -48.29 -10.69 5.98
C HIS A 360 -49.33 -10.86 7.11
N GLY A 361 -50.17 -11.90 7.04
CA GLY A 361 -51.39 -12.06 7.85
C GLY A 361 -51.26 -13.03 9.02
N LEU A 362 -52.08 -12.87 10.07
CA LEU A 362 -52.14 -13.78 11.23
C LEU A 362 -52.93 -15.08 10.95
N THR A 363 -52.51 -16.19 11.57
CA THR A 363 -53.17 -17.50 11.46
C THR A 363 -54.06 -17.74 12.68
N TYR A 364 -55.34 -17.36 12.58
CA TYR A 364 -56.34 -17.64 13.61
C TYR A 364 -56.79 -19.11 13.63
N PRO A 365 -57.11 -19.67 14.83
CA PRO A 365 -57.63 -21.02 14.94
C PRO A 365 -59.01 -21.15 14.29
N ASN A 366 -59.18 -22.16 13.44
CA ASN A 366 -60.48 -22.46 12.84
C ASN A 366 -61.47 -23.04 13.88
N GLY A 367 -62.74 -23.19 13.49
CA GLY A 367 -63.82 -23.64 14.39
C GLY A 367 -63.57 -24.98 15.09
N LEU A 368 -62.82 -25.91 14.48
CA LEU A 368 -62.41 -27.18 15.07
C LEU A 368 -61.15 -27.05 15.95
N GLU A 369 -60.14 -26.30 15.49
CA GLU A 369 -58.89 -26.05 16.23
C GLU A 369 -59.10 -25.21 17.50
N SER A 370 -60.13 -24.37 17.51
CA SER A 370 -60.56 -23.66 18.74
C SER A 370 -60.98 -24.61 19.87
N TRP A 371 -61.27 -25.89 19.55
CA TRP A 371 -61.61 -26.92 20.53
C TRP A 371 -60.43 -27.81 20.93
N THR A 372 -59.34 -27.81 20.16
CA THR A 372 -58.11 -28.55 20.48
C THR A 372 -57.27 -27.82 21.53
N ARG A 373 -56.33 -28.55 22.13
CA ARG A 373 -55.33 -27.98 23.05
C ARG A 373 -54.12 -27.38 22.32
N ARG A 374 -53.97 -27.66 21.03
CA ARG A 374 -53.01 -27.04 20.13
C ARG A 374 -53.70 -25.92 19.37
N LYS A 375 -53.06 -24.75 19.27
CA LYS A 375 -53.59 -23.59 18.57
C LYS A 375 -52.50 -22.91 17.74
N PRO A 376 -52.79 -22.52 16.48
CA PRO A 376 -51.84 -21.81 15.63
C PRO A 376 -51.53 -20.37 16.06
N LEU A 377 -52.30 -19.83 17.01
CA LEU A 377 -52.11 -18.46 17.52
C LEU A 377 -51.54 -18.51 18.93
N LEU A 378 -50.37 -17.90 19.11
CA LEU A 378 -49.75 -17.67 20.40
C LEU A 378 -50.28 -16.37 21.01
N VAL A 379 -50.33 -16.34 22.35
CA VAL A 379 -50.60 -15.10 23.08
C VAL A 379 -49.37 -14.81 23.93
N CYS A 380 -48.72 -13.69 23.67
CA CYS A 380 -47.46 -13.29 24.30
C CYS A 380 -47.62 -11.92 24.96
N ASN A 381 -47.12 -11.74 26.17
CA ASN A 381 -46.83 -10.42 26.72
C ASN A 381 -45.54 -9.87 26.06
N ILE A 382 -45.10 -8.69 26.48
CA ILE A 382 -43.93 -8.03 25.87
C ILE A 382 -42.63 -8.82 26.13
N ASP A 383 -42.45 -9.36 27.33
CA ASP A 383 -41.29 -10.18 27.66
C ASP A 383 -41.22 -11.44 26.78
N GLU A 384 -42.36 -12.06 26.51
CA GLU A 384 -42.43 -13.28 25.71
C GLU A 384 -42.28 -12.99 24.21
N LEU A 385 -42.84 -11.87 23.74
CA LEU A 385 -42.73 -11.42 22.35
C LEU A 385 -41.27 -11.10 21.99
N SER A 386 -40.54 -10.47 22.91
CA SER A 386 -39.13 -10.07 22.73
C SER A 386 -38.24 -11.25 22.34
N ASN A 387 -38.55 -12.48 22.78
CA ASN A 387 -37.79 -13.67 22.37
C ASN A 387 -37.81 -13.96 20.86
N PHE A 388 -38.83 -13.49 20.14
CA PHE A 388 -39.03 -13.83 18.72
C PHE A 388 -38.61 -12.73 17.76
N ILE A 389 -38.51 -11.48 18.24
CA ILE A 389 -38.35 -10.29 17.38
C ILE A 389 -37.10 -9.46 17.70
N THR A 390 -36.31 -9.85 18.72
CA THR A 390 -35.09 -9.12 19.08
C THR A 390 -33.90 -9.70 18.34
N VAL A 391 -33.18 -8.85 17.60
CA VAL A 391 -31.95 -9.23 16.90
C VAL A 391 -30.80 -9.38 17.91
N PRO A 392 -30.12 -10.53 17.99
CA PRO A 392 -29.02 -10.76 18.93
C PRO A 392 -27.73 -10.02 18.54
N SER A 393 -26.88 -9.73 19.52
CA SER A 393 -25.50 -9.25 19.26
C SER A 393 -24.63 -10.38 18.69
N ILE A 394 -23.59 -10.05 17.94
CA ILE A 394 -22.68 -11.02 17.30
C ILE A 394 -22.05 -11.97 18.33
N ASP A 395 -21.69 -11.49 19.52
CA ASP A 395 -21.04 -12.33 20.52
C ASP A 395 -22.00 -13.32 21.18
N SER A 396 -23.29 -12.97 21.27
CA SER A 396 -24.37 -13.84 21.73
C SER A 396 -24.78 -14.91 20.70
N LEU A 397 -24.28 -14.80 19.47
CA LEU A 397 -24.52 -15.77 18.41
C LEU A 397 -23.54 -16.96 18.47
N PRO A 398 -24.02 -18.16 18.11
CA PRO A 398 -23.18 -19.33 17.92
C PRO A 398 -22.06 -19.10 16.92
N LYS A 399 -20.89 -19.72 17.13
CA LYS A 399 -19.69 -19.53 16.29
C LYS A 399 -19.94 -19.78 14.79
N ALA A 400 -20.83 -20.73 14.47
CA ALA A 400 -21.24 -21.02 13.09
C ALA A 400 -22.08 -19.89 12.45
N SER A 401 -22.73 -19.06 13.27
CA SER A 401 -23.63 -17.99 12.85
C SER A 401 -23.00 -16.59 12.86
N ARG A 402 -21.83 -16.41 13.49
CA ARG A 402 -21.12 -15.11 13.55
C ARG A 402 -20.63 -14.59 12.20
N GLY A 403 -20.25 -15.48 11.28
CA GLY A 403 -19.87 -15.10 9.91
C GLY A 403 -21.07 -14.85 8.99
N GLY A 404 -22.28 -15.20 9.44
CA GLY A 404 -23.52 -15.10 8.66
C GLY A 404 -24.35 -13.86 8.95
N THR A 405 -23.85 -12.91 9.73
CA THR A 405 -24.62 -11.72 10.16
C THR A 405 -24.19 -10.41 9.51
N GLY A 406 -23.25 -10.46 8.57
CA GLY A 406 -22.70 -9.26 7.92
C GLY A 406 -21.71 -8.45 8.76
N GLY A 407 -21.80 -8.49 10.10
CA GLY A 407 -20.91 -7.75 10.98
C GLY A 407 -19.45 -8.24 10.97
N MET A 408 -18.51 -7.31 10.75
CA MET A 408 -17.07 -7.58 10.71
C MET A 408 -16.55 -7.99 12.11
N PRO A 409 -15.63 -8.96 12.22
CA PRO A 409 -14.92 -9.23 13.48
C PRO A 409 -14.28 -7.94 14.02
N THR A 410 -14.23 -7.73 15.34
CA THR A 410 -13.58 -6.55 15.96
C THR A 410 -12.14 -6.37 15.48
N ALA A 411 -11.46 -7.48 15.20
CA ALA A 411 -10.10 -7.51 14.66
C ALA A 411 -9.97 -6.94 13.23
N GLN A 412 -11.08 -6.83 12.49
CA GLN A 412 -11.14 -6.40 11.09
C GLN A 412 -11.93 -5.09 10.90
N SER A 413 -12.46 -4.51 11.98
CA SER A 413 -13.04 -3.16 11.95
C SER A 413 -11.91 -2.14 12.10
N PRO A 414 -11.92 -1.02 11.35
CA PRO A 414 -10.89 0.02 11.44
C PRO A 414 -10.71 0.49 12.89
N LEU A 415 -9.46 0.60 13.32
CA LEU A 415 -9.08 0.92 14.71
C LEU A 415 -9.57 2.28 15.18
N THR A 416 -9.52 3.28 14.30
CA THR A 416 -10.04 4.62 14.50
C THR A 416 -10.57 5.17 13.17
N SER A 417 -11.56 6.05 13.21
CA SER A 417 -11.82 6.96 12.08
C SER A 417 -10.86 8.14 12.26
N PRO A 418 -9.81 8.27 11.43
CA PRO A 418 -8.78 9.28 11.66
C PRO A 418 -9.41 10.68 11.67
N ASN A 419 -8.98 11.54 12.60
CA ASN A 419 -9.43 12.92 12.65
C ASN A 419 -8.91 13.71 11.42
N GLU A 420 -9.62 14.76 11.02
CA GLU A 420 -9.23 15.62 9.88
C GLU A 420 -7.86 16.28 10.07
N GLU A 421 -7.44 16.50 11.32
CA GLU A 421 -6.10 17.01 11.65
C GLU A 421 -4.98 16.01 11.29
N VAL A 422 -5.24 14.70 11.36
CA VAL A 422 -4.24 13.65 11.04
C VAL A 422 -3.98 13.64 9.54
N PHE A 423 -5.04 13.62 8.72
CA PHE A 423 -4.89 13.73 7.26
C PHE A 423 -4.17 15.01 6.83
N LYS A 424 -4.35 16.11 7.57
CA LYS A 424 -3.67 17.37 7.27
C LYS A 424 -2.16 17.29 7.58
N GLU A 425 -1.78 16.75 8.73
CA GLU A 425 -0.36 16.65 9.12
C GLU A 425 0.39 15.63 8.25
N PHE A 426 -0.27 14.52 7.88
CA PHE A 426 0.33 13.42 7.11
C PHE A 426 -0.04 13.47 5.61
N SER A 427 0.13 14.63 4.97
CA SER A 427 -0.30 14.89 3.57
C SER A 427 0.82 15.09 2.55
N LYS A 428 2.09 15.21 2.97
CA LYS A 428 3.23 15.49 2.07
C LYS A 428 4.47 14.68 2.45
N GLY A 429 5.18 14.12 1.45
CA GLY A 429 6.39 13.30 1.62
C GLY A 429 6.26 11.84 1.15
N MET A 430 6.82 10.91 1.91
CA MET A 430 6.79 9.46 1.60
C MET A 430 5.41 8.85 1.89
N THR A 431 4.70 8.38 0.87
CA THR A 431 3.33 7.84 1.03
C THR A 431 3.36 6.37 1.44
N ILE A 432 2.68 6.00 2.52
CA ILE A 432 2.79 4.67 3.15
C ILE A 432 1.54 3.77 3.00
N GLY A 433 0.39 4.34 2.60
CA GLY A 433 -0.86 3.60 2.39
C GLY A 433 -2.11 4.47 2.50
N HIS A 434 -3.28 3.88 2.28
CA HIS A 434 -4.59 4.54 2.41
C HIS A 434 -5.25 4.18 3.74
N ALA A 435 -5.63 5.16 4.55
CA ALA A 435 -6.31 4.93 5.81
C ALA A 435 -7.72 4.37 5.59
N VAL A 436 -8.01 3.23 6.22
CA VAL A 436 -9.35 2.65 6.21
C VAL A 436 -10.21 3.42 7.19
N THR A 437 -11.31 4.01 6.72
CA THR A 437 -12.26 4.74 7.57
C THR A 437 -13.54 3.93 7.78
N ALA A 438 -14.16 4.03 8.97
CA ALA A 438 -15.40 3.29 9.29
C ALA A 438 -16.63 3.80 8.52
N LEU A 439 -16.52 4.97 7.88
CA LEU A 439 -17.55 5.61 7.08
C LEU A 439 -17.00 5.81 5.67
N ARG A 440 -17.43 4.97 4.72
CA ARG A 440 -17.13 4.97 3.26
C ARG A 440 -16.05 3.96 2.84
N ASP A 441 -16.51 2.78 2.40
CA ASP A 441 -16.48 2.35 1.00
C ASP A 441 -16.61 0.82 0.95
N ASP A 442 -17.86 0.35 0.99
CA ASP A 442 -18.25 -0.96 0.41
C ASP A 442 -18.69 -0.81 -1.05
N SER A 443 -18.65 0.41 -1.62
CA SER A 443 -18.82 0.64 -3.06
C SER A 443 -17.52 0.37 -3.81
N GLY A 444 -17.16 -0.90 -3.90
CA GLY A 444 -16.08 -1.36 -4.76
C GLY A 444 -15.59 -2.73 -4.33
N ALA A 445 -15.72 -3.72 -5.20
CA ALA A 445 -14.85 -4.90 -5.11
C ALA A 445 -13.40 -4.42 -4.90
N PRO A 446 -12.55 -5.15 -4.13
CA PRO A 446 -11.16 -4.73 -3.94
C PRO A 446 -10.57 -4.43 -5.31
N GLU A 447 -10.31 -3.15 -5.59
CA GLU A 447 -9.74 -2.72 -6.85
C GLU A 447 -8.51 -3.61 -7.03
N GLN A 448 -8.51 -4.37 -8.14
CA GLN A 448 -7.39 -5.26 -8.39
C GLN A 448 -6.15 -4.36 -8.39
N ILE A 449 -5.25 -4.62 -7.43
CA ILE A 449 -3.97 -3.94 -7.19
C ILE A 449 -3.10 -3.80 -8.48
N SER A 450 -3.53 -4.45 -9.57
CA SER A 450 -2.90 -4.58 -10.88
C SER A 450 -3.53 -3.78 -12.04
N THR A 451 -4.48 -2.87 -11.83
CA THR A 451 -5.29 -2.29 -12.95
C THR A 451 -5.01 -0.84 -13.34
N ILE A 452 -3.88 -0.26 -12.93
CA ILE A 452 -3.51 1.08 -13.40
C ILE A 452 -3.06 1.01 -14.85
N GLU A 453 -3.87 1.59 -15.75
CA GLU A 453 -3.62 1.62 -17.19
C GLU A 453 -2.85 2.87 -17.62
N SER A 454 -2.75 3.90 -16.75
CA SER A 454 -2.02 5.14 -17.06
C SER A 454 -1.18 5.66 -15.89
N LYS A 455 -0.08 6.35 -16.21
CA LYS A 455 0.80 6.99 -15.21
C LYS A 455 0.08 8.00 -14.30
N ASN A 456 -0.85 8.77 -14.87
CA ASN A 456 -1.53 9.84 -14.13
C ASN A 456 -2.51 9.29 -13.10
N GLU A 457 -3.16 8.16 -13.40
CA GLU A 457 -4.07 7.49 -12.49
C GLU A 457 -3.38 7.03 -11.20
N TRP A 458 -2.11 6.59 -11.27
CA TRP A 458 -1.33 6.26 -10.08
C TRP A 458 -1.10 7.48 -9.18
N TRP A 459 -0.75 8.63 -9.77
CA TRP A 459 -0.59 9.88 -9.03
C TRP A 459 -1.90 10.39 -8.43
N ASP A 460 -3.02 10.22 -9.15
CA ASP A 460 -4.34 10.63 -8.67
C ASP A 460 -4.79 9.77 -7.47
N GLN A 461 -4.52 8.47 -7.51
CA GLN A 461 -4.69 7.57 -6.36
C GLN A 461 -3.86 8.04 -5.16
N LEU A 462 -2.59 8.43 -5.34
CA LEU A 462 -1.76 8.92 -4.23
C LEU A 462 -2.21 10.28 -3.65
N LYS A 463 -2.99 11.06 -4.40
CA LYS A 463 -3.52 12.36 -3.97
C LYS A 463 -4.89 12.25 -3.29
N THR A 464 -5.43 11.05 -3.14
CA THR A 464 -6.70 10.87 -2.44
C THR A 464 -6.56 11.31 -0.98
N ARG A 465 -7.67 11.79 -0.41
CA ARG A 465 -7.68 12.34 0.96
C ARG A 465 -7.24 11.34 2.02
N ASP A 466 -7.48 10.06 1.77
CA ASP A 466 -7.16 8.96 2.70
C ASP A 466 -5.72 8.48 2.59
N ALA A 467 -4.92 8.98 1.64
CA ALA A 467 -3.49 8.69 1.57
C ALA A 467 -2.76 9.29 2.78
N ILE A 468 -1.94 8.47 3.44
CA ILE A 468 -1.13 8.85 4.58
C ILE A 468 0.33 8.94 4.15
N THR A 469 0.95 10.07 4.48
CA THR A 469 2.26 10.45 3.97
C THR A 469 3.16 10.96 5.09
N LEU A 470 4.43 10.55 5.10
CA LEU A 470 5.44 10.92 6.10
C LEU A 470 6.36 12.01 5.54
N SER A 471 6.42 13.16 6.21
CA SER A 471 7.39 14.22 5.93
C SER A 471 8.80 13.82 6.38
N SER A 472 9.79 14.61 5.99
CA SER A 472 11.17 14.59 6.51
C SER A 472 11.22 14.48 8.05
N ASP A 473 10.49 15.36 8.76
CA ASP A 473 10.40 15.39 10.23
C ASP A 473 9.92 14.06 10.81
N HIS A 474 8.92 13.45 10.17
CA HIS A 474 8.41 12.13 10.57
C HIS A 474 9.44 11.02 10.30
N LEU A 475 10.15 11.09 9.18
CA LEU A 475 11.16 10.12 8.77
C LEU A 475 12.44 10.17 9.63
N THR A 476 12.82 11.33 10.17
CA THR A 476 13.96 11.44 11.11
C THR A 476 13.77 10.60 12.39
N GLN A 477 12.54 10.17 12.69
CA GLN A 477 12.20 9.29 13.81
C GLN A 477 12.20 7.81 13.43
N HIS A 478 12.71 7.49 12.24
CA HIS A 478 12.86 6.15 11.67
C HIS A 478 11.53 5.40 11.52
N TYR A 479 11.54 4.32 10.73
CA TYR A 479 10.37 3.48 10.58
C TYR A 479 10.73 2.00 10.46
N ILE A 480 9.81 1.15 10.90
CA ILE A 480 9.91 -0.31 10.75
C ILE A 480 8.71 -0.81 9.97
N ARG A 481 8.95 -1.65 8.96
CA ARG A 481 7.91 -2.35 8.21
C ARG A 481 8.09 -3.85 8.39
N ALA A 482 7.15 -4.50 9.08
CA ALA A 482 7.21 -5.92 9.35
C ALA A 482 5.95 -6.63 8.85
N ALA A 483 6.15 -7.58 7.94
CA ALA A 483 5.08 -8.45 7.46
C ALA A 483 5.60 -9.81 6.97
N THR A 484 4.73 -10.81 7.00
CA THR A 484 4.93 -12.12 6.38
C THR A 484 5.25 -12.00 4.88
N THR A 485 5.94 -13.00 4.33
CA THR A 485 6.25 -13.07 2.89
C THR A 485 4.97 -13.11 2.07
N GLY A 486 4.93 -12.36 0.96
CA GLY A 486 3.73 -12.26 0.10
C GLY A 486 2.68 -11.25 0.57
N SER A 487 2.94 -10.52 1.65
CA SER A 487 2.04 -9.46 2.16
C SER A 487 2.27 -8.09 1.52
N GLY A 488 3.01 -8.03 0.40
CA GLY A 488 3.21 -6.79 -0.37
C GLY A 488 4.35 -5.88 0.10
N LYS A 489 5.27 -6.34 0.97
CA LYS A 489 6.42 -5.53 1.45
C LYS A 489 7.22 -4.88 0.33
N THR A 490 7.62 -5.66 -0.67
CA THR A 490 8.46 -5.16 -1.78
C THR A 490 7.75 -4.07 -2.58
N VAL A 491 6.46 -4.25 -2.90
CA VAL A 491 5.67 -3.22 -3.59
C VAL A 491 5.53 -1.97 -2.73
N ALA A 492 5.27 -2.14 -1.43
CA ALA A 492 5.23 -1.02 -0.49
C ALA A 492 6.56 -0.27 -0.43
N THR A 493 7.70 -0.97 -0.33
CA THR A 493 9.03 -0.35 -0.34
C THR A 493 9.32 0.39 -1.65
N LEU A 494 8.90 -0.14 -2.81
CA LEU A 494 9.03 0.57 -4.09
C LEU A 494 8.24 1.88 -4.08
N ASN A 495 6.98 1.85 -3.62
CA ASN A 495 6.16 3.07 -3.50
C ASN A 495 6.76 4.07 -2.49
N ASP A 496 7.27 3.59 -1.35
CA ASP A 496 7.98 4.40 -0.36
C ASP A 496 9.15 5.16 -1.04
N MET A 497 9.98 4.48 -1.83
CA MET A 497 11.11 5.09 -2.52
C MET A 497 10.72 6.06 -3.64
N LEU A 498 9.72 5.71 -4.47
CA LEU A 498 9.27 6.53 -5.59
C LEU A 498 8.64 7.84 -5.09
N THR A 499 7.81 7.76 -4.05
CA THR A 499 7.18 8.95 -3.45
C THR A 499 8.17 9.78 -2.64
N SER A 500 9.13 9.15 -1.94
CA SER A 500 10.23 9.87 -1.30
C SER A 500 11.04 10.69 -2.30
N HIS A 501 11.44 10.10 -3.43
CA HIS A 501 12.21 10.81 -4.45
C HIS A 501 11.43 11.97 -5.10
N ASN A 502 10.10 11.83 -5.22
CA ASN A 502 9.25 12.88 -5.81
C ASN A 502 9.02 14.07 -4.87
N ASP A 503 8.76 13.81 -3.58
CA ASP A 503 8.23 14.81 -2.65
C ASP A 503 9.23 15.34 -1.63
N LEU A 504 10.40 14.69 -1.48
CA LEU A 504 11.42 15.03 -0.48
C LEU A 504 12.77 15.33 -1.15
N GLU A 505 13.54 16.21 -0.52
CA GLU A 505 14.92 16.48 -0.91
C GLU A 505 15.88 15.51 -0.19
N GLY A 506 17.04 15.26 -0.78
CA GLY A 506 18.05 14.35 -0.24
C GLY A 506 18.00 12.94 -0.85
N PRO A 507 19.02 12.11 -0.57
CA PRO A 507 19.16 10.84 -1.24
C PRO A 507 18.32 9.73 -0.59
N THR A 508 17.83 8.82 -1.43
CA THR A 508 17.20 7.57 -0.98
C THR A 508 18.14 6.39 -1.28
N VAL A 509 18.55 5.64 -0.26
CA VAL A 509 19.43 4.47 -0.41
C VAL A 509 18.63 3.21 -0.12
N LEU A 510 18.66 2.24 -1.03
CA LEU A 510 18.14 0.90 -0.82
C LEU A 510 19.28 -0.09 -0.70
N ILE A 511 19.27 -0.92 0.35
CA ILE A 511 20.15 -2.08 0.48
C ILE A 511 19.27 -3.33 0.37
N ASP A 512 19.40 -4.04 -0.75
CA ASP A 512 18.67 -5.28 -1.02
C ASP A 512 19.59 -6.51 -0.94
N PRO A 513 19.49 -7.31 0.13
CA PRO A 513 20.21 -8.58 0.24
C PRO A 513 19.51 -9.74 -0.46
N LYS A 514 18.36 -9.52 -1.11
CA LYS A 514 17.63 -10.57 -1.83
C LYS A 514 18.14 -10.66 -3.26
N ASP A 515 18.35 -11.89 -3.71
CA ASP A 515 18.57 -12.17 -5.13
C ASP A 515 17.21 -12.15 -5.84
N GLY A 516 16.74 -10.95 -6.22
CA GLY A 516 15.41 -10.73 -6.77
C GLY A 516 15.33 -9.51 -7.69
N GLU A 517 14.12 -9.22 -8.17
CA GLU A 517 13.90 -8.16 -9.17
C GLU A 517 13.62 -6.78 -8.56
N MET A 518 13.90 -6.54 -7.27
CA MET A 518 13.53 -5.28 -6.61
C MET A 518 14.24 -4.07 -7.23
N CYS A 519 15.56 -4.14 -7.39
CA CYS A 519 16.35 -3.07 -8.01
C CYS A 519 15.93 -2.84 -9.47
N GLU A 520 15.73 -3.91 -10.25
CA GLU A 520 15.27 -3.78 -11.63
C GLU A 520 13.87 -3.17 -11.72
N ASN A 521 12.94 -3.61 -10.87
CA ASN A 521 11.59 -3.06 -10.83
C ASN A 521 11.61 -1.59 -10.43
N TYR A 522 12.48 -1.18 -9.50
CA TYR A 522 12.66 0.23 -9.19
C TYR A 522 13.11 1.02 -10.42
N LEU A 523 14.12 0.55 -11.17
CA LEU A 523 14.59 1.21 -12.38
C LEU A 523 13.48 1.34 -13.43
N ARG A 524 12.70 0.28 -13.66
CA ARG A 524 11.55 0.33 -14.59
C ARG A 524 10.52 1.36 -14.15
N CYS A 525 10.17 1.38 -12.86
CA CYS A 525 9.19 2.33 -12.32
C CYS A 525 9.71 3.76 -12.36
N HIS A 526 10.95 4.00 -11.95
CA HIS A 526 11.60 5.30 -11.97
C HIS A 526 11.67 5.87 -13.39
N ARG A 527 12.11 5.07 -14.37
CA ARG A 527 12.14 5.48 -15.78
C ARG A 527 10.74 5.82 -16.29
N THR A 528 9.73 5.03 -15.92
CA THR A 528 8.34 5.30 -16.30
C THR A 528 7.80 6.61 -15.68
N LEU A 529 8.13 6.85 -14.41
CA LEU A 529 7.58 7.96 -13.63
C LEU A 529 8.34 9.28 -13.79
N PHE A 530 9.65 9.23 -14.01
CA PHE A 530 10.52 10.42 -14.09
C PHE A 530 11.21 10.58 -15.45
N GLY A 531 11.01 9.63 -16.37
CA GLY A 531 11.49 9.69 -17.75
C GLY A 531 12.92 9.18 -17.94
N ASN A 532 13.81 9.34 -16.96
CA ASN A 532 15.23 8.97 -17.04
C ASN A 532 15.74 8.20 -15.81
N LEU A 533 17.03 7.89 -15.81
CA LEU A 533 17.74 7.19 -14.73
C LEU A 533 19.02 7.93 -14.29
N ASP A 534 19.17 9.22 -14.57
CA ASP A 534 20.40 9.98 -14.30
C ASP A 534 20.66 10.16 -12.81
N ASP A 535 19.57 10.31 -12.05
CA ASP A 535 19.57 10.41 -10.60
C ASP A 535 19.65 9.04 -9.90
N VAL A 536 19.70 7.94 -10.65
CA VAL A 536 19.81 6.58 -10.09
C VAL A 536 21.23 6.02 -10.23
N LYS A 537 21.73 5.47 -9.12
CA LYS A 537 22.98 4.69 -9.05
C LYS A 537 22.64 3.26 -8.66
N TYR A 538 23.05 2.29 -9.46
CA TYR A 538 22.91 0.87 -9.14
C TYR A 538 24.29 0.21 -8.95
N ILE A 539 24.58 -0.28 -7.74
CA ILE A 539 25.85 -0.91 -7.36
C ILE A 539 25.56 -2.35 -6.93
N GLN A 540 26.04 -3.34 -7.68
CA GLN A 540 26.00 -4.74 -7.25
C GLN A 540 27.26 -5.11 -6.48
N ILE A 541 27.11 -5.93 -5.44
CA ILE A 541 28.20 -6.35 -4.56
C ILE A 541 28.14 -7.87 -4.36
N PRO A 542 29.20 -8.62 -4.68
CA PRO A 542 30.40 -8.17 -5.40
C PRO A 542 30.07 -8.00 -6.89
N GLU A 543 30.82 -7.15 -7.60
CA GLU A 543 30.65 -7.04 -9.05
C GLU A 543 31.17 -8.28 -9.79
N LYS A 544 30.74 -8.49 -11.05
CA LYS A 544 31.16 -9.66 -11.88
C LYS A 544 32.67 -9.79 -12.02
N ASN A 545 33.39 -8.67 -11.99
CA ASN A 545 34.85 -8.60 -12.12
C ASN A 545 35.58 -8.53 -10.76
N GLY A 546 34.88 -8.72 -9.64
CA GLY A 546 35.46 -8.63 -8.29
C GLY A 546 35.75 -7.21 -7.81
N MET A 547 35.31 -6.18 -8.55
CA MET A 547 35.49 -4.78 -8.14
C MET A 547 34.66 -4.46 -6.90
N VAL A 548 35.19 -3.58 -6.06
CA VAL A 548 34.59 -3.19 -4.78
C VAL A 548 34.37 -1.67 -4.74
N PRO A 549 33.33 -1.18 -4.05
CA PRO A 549 33.16 0.25 -3.85
C PRO A 549 34.33 0.84 -3.06
N GLY A 550 34.95 1.91 -3.55
CA GLY A 550 36.00 2.63 -2.82
C GLY A 550 35.42 3.30 -1.58
N MET A 551 35.76 2.80 -0.38
CA MET A 551 35.31 3.35 0.91
C MET A 551 36.48 3.40 1.89
N PRO A 552 37.13 4.56 2.10
CA PRO A 552 38.27 4.67 2.98
C PRO A 552 37.83 4.47 4.44
N PHE A 553 38.14 3.30 5.01
CA PHE A 553 37.70 2.93 6.35
C PHE A 553 38.62 3.48 7.46
N PHE A 554 39.94 3.31 7.30
CA PHE A 554 40.94 3.77 8.26
C PHE A 554 41.46 5.16 7.87
N ASP A 555 40.58 6.17 7.90
CA ASP A 555 40.94 7.56 7.58
C ASP A 555 40.33 8.53 8.60
N LEU A 556 41.18 9.28 9.29
CA LEU A 556 40.78 10.26 10.31
C LEU A 556 40.38 11.61 9.73
N ARG A 557 40.78 11.93 8.49
CA ARG A 557 40.63 13.27 7.91
C ARG A 557 39.16 13.71 7.82
N PRO A 558 38.18 12.86 7.42
CA PRO A 558 36.77 13.24 7.45
C PRO A 558 36.29 13.72 8.83
N LEU A 559 36.62 12.99 9.89
CA LEU A 559 36.15 13.32 11.24
C LEU A 559 36.89 14.52 11.84
N THR A 560 38.19 14.63 11.58
CA THR A 560 39.05 15.66 12.18
C THR A 560 39.01 16.98 11.42
N LYS A 561 39.31 16.95 10.12
CA LYS A 561 39.34 18.14 9.25
C LYS A 561 37.92 18.54 8.82
N GLY A 562 37.08 17.58 8.43
CA GLY A 562 35.69 17.83 8.01
C GLY A 562 34.76 18.11 9.19
N GLY A 563 34.63 17.15 10.11
CA GLY A 563 33.72 17.22 11.26
C GLY A 563 34.24 18.00 12.47
N GLY A 564 35.48 18.51 12.44
CA GLY A 564 36.07 19.28 13.53
C GLY A 564 36.25 18.51 14.85
N ARG A 565 36.23 17.17 14.83
CA ARG A 565 36.39 16.34 16.03
C ARG A 565 37.84 16.32 16.50
N SER A 566 38.01 16.08 17.81
CA SER A 566 39.34 15.81 18.34
C SER A 566 39.91 14.51 17.75
N ARG A 567 41.21 14.50 17.43
CA ARG A 567 41.89 13.33 16.88
C ARG A 567 41.71 12.08 17.74
N GLU A 568 41.73 12.23 19.06
CA GLU A 568 41.54 11.12 20.00
C GLU A 568 40.13 10.54 19.96
N THR A 569 39.10 11.38 19.80
CA THR A 569 37.72 10.91 19.59
C THR A 569 37.59 10.18 18.25
N ALA A 570 38.13 10.75 17.17
CA ALA A 570 38.08 10.14 15.85
C ALA A 570 38.80 8.78 15.79
N LYS A 571 39.97 8.66 16.43
CA LYS A 571 40.68 7.37 16.60
C LYS A 571 39.79 6.35 17.30
N GLN A 572 39.13 6.74 18.39
CA GLN A 572 38.27 5.83 19.13
C GLN A 572 37.04 5.39 18.33
N ASP A 573 36.43 6.30 17.55
CA ASP A 573 35.30 5.98 16.68
C ASP A 573 35.68 4.91 15.64
N ILE A 574 36.81 5.09 14.92
CA ILE A 574 37.31 4.10 13.94
C ILE A 574 37.63 2.76 14.61
N ILE A 575 38.26 2.77 15.79
CA ILE A 575 38.56 1.56 16.55
C ILE A 575 37.27 0.84 16.93
N ASP A 576 36.26 1.57 17.43
CA ASP A 576 34.98 0.99 17.84
C ASP A 576 34.26 0.37 16.64
N HIS A 577 34.20 1.07 15.49
CA HIS A 577 33.64 0.53 14.24
C HIS A 577 34.41 -0.70 13.74
N TYR A 578 35.74 -0.70 13.82
CA TYR A 578 36.55 -1.87 13.45
C TYR A 578 36.22 -3.09 14.34
N PHE A 579 36.09 -2.88 15.64
CA PHE A 579 35.68 -3.95 16.56
C PHE A 579 34.24 -4.42 16.32
N GLN A 580 33.35 -3.59 15.79
CA GLN A 580 32.01 -4.04 15.38
C GLN A 580 32.10 -5.02 14.21
N ILE A 581 32.93 -4.75 13.20
CA ILE A 581 33.20 -5.69 12.09
C ILE A 581 33.79 -7.00 12.63
N LEU A 582 34.75 -6.93 13.56
CA LEU A 582 35.31 -8.12 14.19
C LEU A 582 34.28 -8.92 14.99
N ARG A 583 33.44 -8.26 15.79
CA ARG A 583 32.35 -8.91 16.56
C ARG A 583 31.39 -9.62 15.63
N PHE A 584 31.14 -9.05 14.46
CA PHE A 584 30.30 -9.66 13.45
C PHE A 584 30.96 -10.91 12.83
N VAL A 585 32.20 -10.79 12.34
CA VAL A 585 32.89 -11.89 11.63
C VAL A 585 33.30 -13.04 12.57
N LEU A 586 33.72 -12.74 13.80
CA LEU A 586 34.26 -13.73 14.75
C LEU A 586 33.26 -14.16 15.82
N GLY A 587 32.14 -13.44 15.94
CA GLY A 587 31.17 -13.57 17.02
C GLY A 587 31.54 -12.74 18.26
N LYS A 588 30.53 -12.06 18.81
CA LYS A 588 30.66 -11.16 19.98
C LYS A 588 31.41 -11.77 21.15
N LYS A 589 31.06 -12.99 21.55
CA LYS A 589 31.70 -13.70 22.69
C LYS A 589 33.20 -13.94 22.47
N THR A 590 33.60 -14.32 21.26
CA THR A 590 35.00 -14.56 20.88
C THR A 590 35.84 -13.29 21.00
N VAL A 591 35.27 -12.15 20.59
CA VAL A 591 35.94 -10.86 20.67
C VAL A 591 36.03 -10.37 22.11
N GLU A 592 34.93 -10.43 22.87
CA GLU A 592 34.87 -9.94 24.25
C GLU A 592 35.72 -10.76 25.24
N GLN A 593 35.86 -12.08 25.04
CA GLN A 593 36.62 -12.95 25.94
C GLN A 593 38.15 -12.76 25.84
N ALA A 594 38.65 -12.28 24.70
CA ALA A 594 40.09 -12.12 24.46
C ALA A 594 40.52 -10.66 24.62
N PHE A 595 40.40 -10.18 25.85
CA PHE A 595 40.72 -8.81 26.29
C PHE A 595 42.12 -8.35 25.86
N VAL A 596 43.15 -9.18 26.11
CA VAL A 596 44.54 -8.82 25.83
C VAL A 596 44.80 -8.62 24.33
N ALA A 597 44.20 -9.43 23.47
CA ALA A 597 44.35 -9.27 22.03
C ALA A 597 43.59 -8.03 21.51
N ASN A 598 42.49 -7.62 22.18
CA ASN A 598 41.82 -6.36 21.86
C ASN A 598 42.68 -5.16 22.27
N GLU A 599 43.33 -5.25 23.43
CA GLU A 599 44.23 -4.21 23.96
C GLU A 599 45.42 -4.00 23.02
N ILE A 600 46.09 -5.07 22.57
CA ILE A 600 47.19 -4.99 21.59
C ILE A 600 46.70 -4.34 20.30
N LEU A 601 45.61 -4.85 19.72
CA LEU A 601 45.09 -4.35 18.44
C LEU A 601 44.66 -2.88 18.51
N THR A 602 44.01 -2.46 19.60
CA THR A 602 43.65 -1.06 19.88
C THR A 602 44.90 -0.16 19.86
N ASN A 603 45.95 -0.57 20.57
CA ASN A 603 47.15 0.23 20.70
C ASN A 603 48.00 0.26 19.42
N LEU A 604 47.99 -0.83 18.63
CA LEU A 604 48.59 -0.82 17.29
C LEU A 604 47.88 0.18 16.37
N ILE A 605 46.54 0.18 16.33
CA ILE A 605 45.78 1.18 15.54
C ILE A 605 46.09 2.61 16.02
N LYS A 606 46.13 2.84 17.34
CA LYS A 606 46.48 4.16 17.89
C LYS A 606 47.88 4.62 17.51
N ALA A 607 48.85 3.71 17.47
CA ALA A 607 50.22 4.00 17.06
C ALA A 607 50.31 4.31 15.56
N LEU A 608 49.58 3.57 14.70
CA LEU A 608 49.51 3.87 13.27
C LEU A 608 48.89 5.25 12.97
N PHE A 609 47.97 5.69 13.81
CA PHE A 609 47.39 7.04 13.76
C PHE A 609 48.15 8.10 14.58
N ASP A 610 49.38 7.83 15.04
CA ASP A 610 50.18 8.81 15.76
C ASP A 610 50.41 10.07 14.90
N SER A 611 50.44 11.25 15.54
CA SER A 611 50.54 12.52 14.83
C SER A 611 51.94 12.86 14.32
N GLU A 612 53.00 12.30 14.89
CA GLU A 612 54.40 12.59 14.52
C GLU A 612 55.04 11.45 13.73
N HIS A 613 54.64 10.22 14.00
CA HIS A 613 55.25 9.00 13.47
C HIS A 613 54.28 8.11 12.69
N GLY A 614 52.97 8.37 12.81
CA GLY A 614 51.92 7.68 12.07
C GLY A 614 51.43 8.47 10.86
N LYS A 615 50.31 8.04 10.29
CA LYS A 615 49.61 8.70 9.18
C LYS A 615 48.19 9.08 9.60
N ASP A 616 47.53 9.94 8.84
CA ASP A 616 46.10 10.24 9.03
C ASP A 616 45.18 9.17 8.44
N TYR A 617 45.73 8.33 7.56
CA TYR A 617 45.07 7.19 6.94
C TYR A 617 46.04 6.01 6.80
N PHE A 618 45.55 4.78 6.80
CA PHE A 618 46.35 3.57 6.56
C PHE A 618 45.52 2.41 5.99
N SER A 619 46.14 1.34 5.49
CA SER A 619 45.44 0.15 4.98
C SER A 619 45.34 -0.98 6.03
N ILE A 620 44.36 -1.89 5.90
CA ILE A 620 44.35 -3.11 6.74
C ILE A 620 45.62 -3.98 6.54
N GLY A 621 46.29 -3.85 5.40
CA GLY A 621 47.60 -4.44 5.11
C GLY A 621 48.68 -3.89 6.03
N GLU A 622 48.78 -2.56 6.16
CA GLU A 622 49.71 -1.89 7.09
C GLU A 622 49.42 -2.28 8.56
N LEU A 623 48.14 -2.44 8.95
CA LEU A 623 47.81 -2.95 10.29
C LEU A 623 48.25 -4.41 10.49
N MET A 624 48.10 -5.25 9.46
CA MET A 624 48.60 -6.63 9.49
C MET A 624 50.12 -6.65 9.63
N GLU A 625 50.84 -5.82 8.88
CA GLU A 625 52.29 -5.70 8.93
C GLU A 625 52.77 -5.28 10.32
N ALA A 626 52.19 -4.21 10.89
CA ALA A 626 52.51 -3.77 12.25
C ALA A 626 52.30 -4.87 13.29
N ALA A 627 51.24 -5.68 13.16
CA ALA A 627 51.00 -6.83 14.02
C ALA A 627 52.02 -7.97 13.81
N GLN A 628 52.48 -8.19 12.57
CA GLN A 628 53.51 -9.18 12.24
C GLN A 628 54.88 -8.76 12.78
N GLU A 629 55.26 -7.49 12.64
CA GLU A 629 56.50 -6.94 13.18
C GLU A 629 56.53 -7.02 14.71
N PHE A 630 55.42 -6.66 15.35
CA PHE A 630 55.24 -6.79 16.80
C PHE A 630 55.45 -8.23 17.26
N GLN A 631 54.86 -9.22 16.57
CA GLN A 631 55.07 -10.62 16.90
C GLN A 631 56.52 -11.08 16.64
N LYS A 632 57.08 -10.75 15.47
CA LYS A 632 58.38 -11.23 15.00
C LYS A 632 59.51 -10.75 15.90
N HIS A 633 59.58 -9.44 16.15
CA HIS A 633 60.63 -8.84 16.96
C HIS A 633 60.33 -8.91 18.45
N GLY A 634 59.06 -8.89 18.85
CA GLY A 634 58.69 -9.04 20.26
C GLY A 634 59.05 -10.40 20.85
N LYS A 635 59.08 -11.46 20.02
CA LYS A 635 59.56 -12.79 20.43
C LYS A 635 61.06 -12.83 20.77
N GLU A 636 61.84 -11.91 20.21
CA GLU A 636 63.29 -11.84 20.38
C GLU A 636 63.69 -11.09 21.66
N VAL A 637 62.74 -10.42 22.34
CA VAL A 637 62.95 -9.66 23.57
C VAL A 637 62.92 -10.61 24.78
N GLU A 638 64.06 -10.79 25.45
CA GLU A 638 64.13 -11.49 26.74
C GLU A 638 64.02 -10.51 27.91
N ASN A 639 64.58 -9.29 27.75
CA ASN A 639 64.48 -8.21 28.72
C ASN A 639 64.32 -6.86 27.99
N VAL A 640 63.25 -6.13 28.28
CA VAL A 640 62.94 -4.83 27.65
C VAL A 640 64.06 -3.80 27.84
N ASP A 641 64.76 -3.83 28.98
CA ASP A 641 65.87 -2.92 29.26
C ASP A 641 67.16 -3.27 28.49
N ASP A 642 67.43 -4.57 28.31
CA ASP A 642 68.68 -5.04 27.70
C ASP A 642 68.57 -5.18 26.17
N ASP A 643 67.39 -5.51 25.66
CA ASP A 643 67.09 -5.79 24.25
C ASP A 643 66.37 -4.62 23.56
N TYR A 644 66.69 -3.39 23.96
CA TYR A 644 66.03 -2.16 23.49
C TYR A 644 65.97 -2.02 21.95
N LYS A 645 66.93 -2.58 21.22
CA LYS A 645 66.94 -2.56 19.75
C LYS A 645 65.79 -3.37 19.15
N ASP A 646 65.42 -4.48 19.76
CA ASP A 646 64.37 -5.35 19.23
C ASP A 646 62.99 -4.87 19.74
N VAL A 647 62.92 -4.25 20.91
CA VAL A 647 61.76 -3.46 21.37
C VAL A 647 61.42 -2.35 20.37
N LEU A 648 62.43 -1.58 19.93
CA LEU A 648 62.26 -0.50 18.94
C LEU A 648 61.83 -0.98 17.55
N LYS A 649 62.09 -2.24 17.20
CA LYS A 649 61.59 -2.85 15.95
C LYS A 649 60.23 -3.49 16.11
N ALA A 650 59.89 -3.95 17.31
CA ALA A 650 58.61 -4.59 17.59
C ALA A 650 57.47 -3.58 17.70
N ILE A 651 57.70 -2.46 18.38
CA ILE A 651 56.65 -1.47 18.68
C ILE A 651 56.70 -0.35 17.63
N PRO A 652 55.57 -0.06 16.93
CA PRO A 652 55.49 1.10 16.05
C PRO A 652 55.83 2.39 16.81
N ARG A 653 56.62 3.27 16.18
CA ARG A 653 57.00 4.54 16.82
C ARG A 653 55.76 5.38 17.09
N THR A 654 55.63 5.88 18.31
CA THR A 654 54.51 6.73 18.73
C THR A 654 54.99 7.78 19.72
N SER A 655 54.41 8.98 19.63
CA SER A 655 54.62 10.07 20.59
C SER A 655 53.87 9.83 21.91
N ASP A 656 52.86 8.95 21.89
CA ASP A 656 52.06 8.62 23.08
C ASP A 656 52.77 7.60 23.97
N THR A 657 53.37 8.12 25.05
CA THR A 657 54.04 7.32 26.09
C THR A 657 53.15 6.24 26.71
N GLN A 658 51.82 6.42 26.75
CA GLN A 658 50.90 5.41 27.29
C GLN A 658 50.76 4.23 26.33
N VAL A 659 50.60 4.50 25.02
CA VAL A 659 50.53 3.46 23.99
C VAL A 659 51.81 2.64 23.98
N THR A 660 52.98 3.31 24.03
CA THR A 660 54.28 2.64 24.14
C THR A 660 54.36 1.77 25.38
N SER A 661 54.05 2.32 26.56
CA SER A 661 54.13 1.58 27.83
C SER A 661 53.20 0.36 27.87
N ILE A 662 52.00 0.45 27.28
CA ILE A 662 51.07 -0.69 27.20
C ILE A 662 51.64 -1.77 26.28
N LEU A 663 52.15 -1.41 25.10
CA LEU A 663 52.74 -2.35 24.17
C LEU A 663 54.02 -3.00 24.74
N GLU A 664 54.88 -2.24 25.43
CA GLU A 664 56.05 -2.74 26.16
C GLU A 664 55.64 -3.74 27.25
N SER A 665 54.57 -3.47 28.01
CA SER A 665 54.08 -4.38 29.05
C SER A 665 53.65 -5.76 28.51
N HIS A 666 53.33 -5.84 27.22
CA HIS A 666 53.04 -7.11 26.56
C HIS A 666 54.30 -7.89 26.20
N LEU A 667 55.42 -7.22 25.95
CA LEU A 667 56.74 -7.82 25.68
C LEU A 667 57.37 -8.42 26.94
N GLU A 668 57.07 -7.87 28.12
CA GLU A 668 57.54 -8.41 29.41
C GLU A 668 56.90 -9.76 29.78
N LYS A 669 55.87 -10.21 29.06
CA LYS A 669 55.18 -11.47 29.33
C LYS A 669 56.04 -12.65 28.89
N ASP A 670 55.81 -13.82 29.50
CA ASP A 670 56.45 -15.06 29.05
C ASP A 670 56.21 -15.29 27.55
N VAL A 671 57.25 -15.74 26.83
CA VAL A 671 57.24 -15.90 25.37
C VAL A 671 56.03 -16.72 24.90
N ARG A 672 55.62 -17.78 25.62
CA ARG A 672 54.43 -18.55 25.21
C ARG A 672 53.16 -17.75 25.37
N GLN A 673 53.03 -16.99 26.46
CA GLN A 673 51.86 -16.14 26.68
C GLN A 673 51.80 -15.01 25.66
N PHE A 674 52.93 -14.36 25.37
CA PHE A 674 53.06 -13.35 24.32
C PHE A 674 52.64 -13.91 22.96
N MET A 675 53.25 -15.02 22.52
CA MET A 675 52.94 -15.66 21.24
C MET A 675 51.46 -16.07 21.14
N ASN A 676 50.89 -16.67 22.18
CA ASN A 676 49.47 -17.04 22.18
C ASN A 676 48.55 -15.82 21.97
N THR A 677 48.90 -14.66 22.55
CA THR A 677 48.11 -13.43 22.42
C THR A 677 48.30 -12.75 21.07
N THR A 678 49.52 -12.70 20.53
CA THR A 678 49.78 -12.11 19.21
C THR A 678 49.29 -12.99 18.06
N ASP A 679 49.36 -14.32 18.20
CA ASP A 679 48.70 -15.26 17.29
C ASP A 679 47.19 -15.02 17.25
N ALA A 680 46.57 -14.72 18.41
CA ALA A 680 45.17 -14.36 18.45
C ALA A 680 44.88 -13.03 17.73
N VAL A 681 45.75 -12.02 17.81
CA VAL A 681 45.63 -10.77 17.04
C VAL A 681 45.70 -11.05 15.54
N LEU A 682 46.74 -11.74 15.07
CA LEU A 682 46.94 -12.05 13.65
C LEU A 682 45.82 -12.92 13.09
N ASN A 683 45.34 -13.90 13.85
CA ASN A 683 44.22 -14.74 13.42
C ASN A 683 42.94 -13.93 13.18
N ARG A 684 42.70 -12.86 13.94
CA ARG A 684 41.52 -12.01 13.77
C ARG A 684 41.59 -11.18 12.49
N ILE A 685 42.74 -10.57 12.23
CA ILE A 685 42.97 -9.82 10.98
C ILE A 685 42.89 -10.78 9.79
N ARG A 686 43.50 -11.97 9.88
CA ARG A 686 43.48 -12.98 8.82
C ARG A 686 42.07 -13.52 8.54
N LYS A 687 41.19 -13.53 9.53
CA LYS A 687 39.79 -13.93 9.35
C LYS A 687 39.00 -12.98 8.46
N LEU A 688 39.37 -11.68 8.43
CA LEU A 688 38.81 -10.73 7.45
C LEU A 688 39.33 -11.04 6.04
N LYS A 689 40.60 -11.43 5.92
CA LYS A 689 41.22 -11.84 4.64
C LYS A 689 40.61 -13.09 4.00
N GLU A 690 39.90 -13.94 4.75
CA GLU A 690 39.16 -15.08 4.17
C GLU A 690 38.04 -14.64 3.21
N ARG A 691 37.72 -13.35 3.15
CA ARG A 691 36.73 -12.75 2.26
C ARG A 691 37.39 -11.62 1.47
N ASP A 692 37.81 -11.94 0.24
CA ASP A 692 38.59 -11.04 -0.61
C ASP A 692 37.94 -9.65 -0.74
N PHE A 693 36.64 -9.57 -1.02
CA PHE A 693 35.97 -8.26 -1.18
C PHE A 693 35.99 -7.37 0.08
N ILE A 694 35.95 -7.95 1.30
CA ILE A 694 36.04 -7.16 2.54
C ILE A 694 37.47 -6.70 2.76
N TRP A 695 38.44 -7.57 2.47
CA TRP A 695 39.84 -7.23 2.53
C TRP A 695 40.16 -6.07 1.58
N ASP A 696 39.70 -6.16 0.34
CA ASP A 696 39.93 -5.17 -0.70
C ASP A 696 39.30 -3.81 -0.31
N MET A 697 38.07 -3.81 0.25
CA MET A 697 37.45 -2.58 0.79
C MET A 697 38.23 -1.97 1.96
N LEU A 698 38.73 -2.78 2.90
CA LEU A 698 39.51 -2.31 4.05
C LEU A 698 40.96 -1.93 3.69
N SER A 699 41.41 -2.32 2.50
CA SER A 699 42.72 -1.97 1.94
C SER A 699 42.68 -0.71 1.10
N PHE A 700 41.48 -0.20 0.79
CA PHE A 700 41.29 1.04 0.06
C PHE A 700 41.77 2.24 0.88
N THR A 701 42.73 2.97 0.33
CA THR A 701 43.27 4.21 0.92
C THR A 701 43.20 5.34 -0.09
N VAL A 702 43.13 6.57 0.41
CA VAL A 702 43.12 7.77 -0.43
C VAL A 702 44.34 8.59 -0.07
N GLU A 703 45.25 8.77 -1.02
CA GLU A 703 46.46 9.54 -0.75
C GLU A 703 46.20 11.03 -0.49
N ASP A 704 47.17 11.73 0.10
CA ASP A 704 47.03 13.15 0.42
C ASP A 704 46.86 14.04 -0.81
N GLU A 705 47.36 13.63 -1.98
CA GLU A 705 47.14 14.37 -3.24
C GLU A 705 45.67 14.43 -3.67
N TYR A 706 44.89 13.40 -3.32
CA TYR A 706 43.45 13.35 -3.56
C TYR A 706 42.65 13.92 -2.39
N TRP A 707 43.28 14.53 -1.38
CA TRP A 707 42.59 15.26 -0.32
C TRP A 707 42.50 16.75 -0.65
N ASN A 708 41.29 17.28 -0.72
CA ASN A 708 41.06 18.70 -0.98
C ASN A 708 40.81 19.45 0.34
N ASP A 709 41.83 20.20 0.81
CA ASP A 709 41.77 20.98 2.04
C ASP A 709 40.75 22.15 2.00
N ASP A 710 40.43 22.69 0.81
CA ASP A 710 39.42 23.77 0.69
C ASP A 710 38.01 23.24 0.97
N THR A 711 37.72 22.04 0.48
CA THR A 711 36.41 21.39 0.69
C THR A 711 36.39 20.48 1.93
N ASN A 712 37.54 20.27 2.58
CA ASN A 712 37.77 19.26 3.61
C ASN A 712 37.19 17.88 3.23
N TRP A 713 37.42 17.46 1.99
CA TRP A 713 36.89 16.21 1.45
C TRP A 713 37.78 15.65 0.33
N TYR A 714 37.48 14.42 -0.09
CA TYR A 714 38.19 13.74 -1.16
C TYR A 714 37.96 14.38 -2.55
N SER A 715 38.96 14.30 -3.42
CA SER A 715 38.92 14.70 -4.82
C SER A 715 38.01 13.78 -5.63
N LYS A 716 37.38 14.32 -6.68
CA LYS A 716 36.49 13.56 -7.57
C LYS A 716 37.25 12.69 -8.59
N GLU A 717 38.57 12.82 -8.66
CA GLU A 717 39.42 12.13 -9.62
C GLU A 717 39.63 10.65 -9.27
N ILE A 718 39.50 10.27 -7.99
CA ILE A 718 39.61 8.88 -7.56
C ILE A 718 38.22 8.21 -7.54
N PRO A 719 38.04 7.04 -8.19
CA PRO A 719 36.77 6.31 -8.16
C PRO A 719 36.45 5.86 -6.73
N MET A 720 35.38 6.39 -6.15
CA MET A 720 34.96 6.04 -4.78
C MET A 720 33.46 6.22 -4.59
N LEU A 721 32.91 5.58 -3.55
CA LEU A 721 31.58 5.89 -3.07
C LEU A 721 31.62 7.19 -2.25
N ASP A 722 31.60 8.31 -2.97
CA ASP A 722 31.63 9.65 -2.40
C ASP A 722 30.30 9.99 -1.72
N MET A 723 30.24 9.73 -0.41
CA MET A 723 29.07 10.02 0.40
C MET A 723 28.76 11.51 0.48
N LYS A 724 29.72 12.42 0.29
CA LYS A 724 29.41 13.86 0.25
C LYS A 724 28.64 14.23 -0.99
N SER A 725 29.02 13.69 -2.15
CA SER A 725 28.22 13.88 -3.36
C SER A 725 26.85 13.23 -3.25
N ILE A 726 26.71 12.10 -2.57
CA ILE A 726 25.42 11.41 -2.43
C ILE A 726 24.50 12.18 -1.47
N LEU A 727 24.99 12.52 -0.26
CA LEU A 727 24.24 13.26 0.76
C LEU A 727 23.78 14.63 0.25
N ASN A 728 24.59 15.34 -0.54
CA ASN A 728 24.20 16.63 -1.12
C ASN A 728 23.46 16.51 -2.47
N SER A 729 22.73 15.42 -2.71
CA SER A 729 22.00 15.20 -3.96
C SER A 729 20.65 14.51 -3.72
N ASN A 730 19.72 14.64 -4.67
CA ASN A 730 18.43 13.94 -4.65
C ASN A 730 18.52 12.57 -5.32
N LYS A 731 19.68 11.90 -5.21
CA LYS A 731 19.94 10.66 -5.93
C LYS A 731 19.36 9.44 -5.22
N VAL A 732 19.01 8.45 -6.02
CA VAL A 732 18.60 7.13 -5.53
C VAL A 732 19.78 6.16 -5.69
N VAL A 733 20.20 5.54 -4.60
CA VAL A 733 21.32 4.59 -4.60
C VAL A 733 20.79 3.20 -4.28
N LEU A 734 20.78 2.33 -5.28
CA LEU A 734 20.43 0.92 -5.18
C LEU A 734 21.69 0.10 -4.93
N ILE A 735 21.78 -0.55 -3.77
CA ILE A 735 22.87 -1.44 -3.40
C ILE A 735 22.32 -2.87 -3.34
N ASP A 736 22.71 -3.69 -4.31
CA ASP A 736 22.32 -5.09 -4.42
C ASP A 736 23.44 -5.98 -3.87
N THR A 737 23.13 -6.65 -2.77
CA THR A 737 24.01 -7.61 -2.12
C THR A 737 23.48 -9.05 -2.23
N GLY A 738 22.50 -9.30 -3.10
CA GLY A 738 21.87 -10.61 -3.29
C GLY A 738 22.83 -11.70 -3.77
N SER A 739 23.91 -11.31 -4.44
CA SER A 739 25.00 -12.21 -4.83
C SER A 739 25.90 -12.65 -3.66
N LEU A 740 25.82 -11.99 -2.50
CA LEU A 740 26.55 -12.38 -1.29
C LEU A 740 25.75 -13.37 -0.45
N ARG A 741 26.44 -14.38 0.09
CA ARG A 741 25.84 -15.28 1.07
C ARG A 741 25.69 -14.59 2.43
N GLY A 742 24.45 -14.39 2.89
CA GLY A 742 24.05 -14.03 4.26
C GLY A 742 25.03 -13.14 5.01
N ALA A 743 25.91 -13.74 5.82
CA ALA A 743 26.90 -13.03 6.63
C ALA A 743 27.87 -12.13 5.86
N SER A 744 28.06 -12.29 4.55
CA SER A 744 28.88 -11.35 3.74
C SER A 744 28.12 -10.09 3.38
N SER A 745 26.83 -10.21 3.02
CA SER A 745 25.96 -9.05 2.80
C SER A 745 25.89 -8.19 4.05
N GLU A 746 25.77 -8.82 5.22
CA GLU A 746 25.64 -8.12 6.48
C GLU A 746 26.92 -7.35 6.87
N VAL A 747 28.12 -7.90 6.63
CA VAL A 747 29.39 -7.18 6.83
C VAL A 747 29.47 -5.96 5.93
N PHE A 748 29.10 -6.11 4.65
CA PHE A 748 29.07 -4.99 3.72
C PHE A 748 28.12 -3.89 4.23
N THR A 749 26.91 -4.24 4.64
CA THR A 749 25.94 -3.27 5.15
C THR A 749 26.49 -2.53 6.37
N VAL A 750 27.16 -3.22 7.29
CA VAL A 750 27.80 -2.58 8.46
C VAL A 750 28.92 -1.63 8.04
N LEU A 751 29.76 -2.02 7.07
CA LEU A 751 30.81 -1.15 6.50
C LEU A 751 30.21 0.11 5.85
N PHE A 752 29.18 -0.06 5.03
CA PHE A 752 28.48 1.05 4.39
C PHE A 752 27.85 2.00 5.43
N LEU A 753 27.17 1.46 6.44
CA LEU A 753 26.59 2.26 7.52
C LEU A 753 27.65 3.00 8.33
N SER A 754 28.82 2.40 8.54
CA SER A 754 29.98 3.04 9.16
C SER A 754 30.48 4.22 8.33
N HIS A 755 30.63 4.02 7.02
CA HIS A 755 31.05 5.07 6.09
C HIS A 755 30.03 6.20 6.01
N LEU A 756 28.74 5.87 5.90
CA LEU A 756 27.63 6.83 5.94
C LEU A 756 27.61 7.63 7.24
N TRP A 757 27.81 6.98 8.38
CA TRP A 757 27.81 7.66 9.68
C TRP A 757 28.99 8.62 9.83
N THR A 758 30.18 8.20 9.43
CA THR A 758 31.37 9.06 9.37
C THR A 758 31.15 10.25 8.43
N ALA A 759 30.54 10.03 7.27
CA ALA A 759 30.18 11.08 6.32
C ALA A 759 29.14 12.06 6.90
N ALA A 760 28.05 11.55 7.48
CA ALA A 760 27.02 12.37 8.12
C ALA A 760 27.60 13.27 9.22
N GLN A 761 28.54 12.75 10.02
CA GLN A 761 29.21 13.53 11.07
C GLN A 761 30.20 14.59 10.56
N SER A 762 30.70 14.43 9.34
CA SER A 762 31.75 15.28 8.77
C SER A 762 31.22 16.32 7.79
N ILE A 763 29.97 16.18 7.35
CA ILE A 763 29.35 17.03 6.34
C ILE A 763 28.21 17.80 6.99
N TRP A 764 28.05 19.08 6.63
CA TRP A 764 26.86 19.85 6.98
C TRP A 764 25.68 19.37 6.13
N THR A 765 24.66 18.80 6.78
CA THR A 765 23.37 18.51 6.13
C THR A 765 22.55 19.79 6.02
N PRO A 766 21.86 20.04 4.89
CA PRO A 766 20.99 21.20 4.74
C PRO A 766 19.97 21.29 5.86
N ASP A 767 19.88 22.48 6.46
CA ASP A 767 18.79 22.86 7.38
C ASP A 767 17.55 23.22 6.54
N ASN A 768 17.03 22.22 5.82
CA ASN A 768 15.81 22.32 5.02
C ASN A 768 14.77 21.37 5.59
N ASP A 769 13.58 21.89 5.86
CA ASP A 769 12.41 21.14 6.31
C ASP A 769 11.99 20.04 5.32
N GLU A 770 12.49 20.00 4.08
CA GLU A 770 12.18 18.93 3.11
C GLU A 770 13.34 17.93 2.91
N TYR A 771 14.52 18.18 3.51
CA TYR A 771 15.70 17.34 3.32
C TYR A 771 15.71 16.13 4.26
N ILE A 772 15.89 14.94 3.71
CA ILE A 772 16.09 13.69 4.46
C ILE A 772 16.98 12.73 3.67
N THR A 773 17.98 12.16 4.34
CA THR A 773 18.69 10.97 3.84
C THR A 773 17.91 9.74 4.28
N ASN A 774 17.22 9.07 3.36
CA ASN A 774 16.40 7.90 3.68
C ASN A 774 17.12 6.60 3.33
N VAL A 775 17.54 5.82 4.33
CA VAL A 775 18.22 4.52 4.11
C VAL A 775 17.29 3.37 4.46
N ILE A 776 16.92 2.60 3.44
CA ILE A 776 16.02 1.47 3.53
C ILE A 776 16.83 0.17 3.44
N ILE A 777 16.65 -0.70 4.43
CA ILE A 777 17.36 -1.97 4.53
C ILE A 777 16.34 -3.11 4.50
N GLU A 778 16.35 -3.90 3.42
CA GLU A 778 15.59 -5.14 3.33
C GLU A 778 16.25 -6.25 4.18
N GLU A 779 15.43 -7.16 4.74
CA GLU A 779 15.86 -8.22 5.68
C GLU A 779 16.78 -7.71 6.83
N SER A 780 16.41 -6.55 7.37
CA SER A 780 17.22 -5.77 8.31
C SER A 780 17.40 -6.37 9.71
N ALA A 781 16.76 -7.50 10.06
CA ALA A 781 16.76 -8.01 11.43
C ALA A 781 18.17 -8.30 12.00
N ASN A 782 19.06 -8.86 11.18
CA ASN A 782 20.46 -9.10 11.59
C ASN A 782 21.31 -7.83 11.57
N ILE A 783 20.93 -6.83 10.77
CA ILE A 783 21.62 -5.53 10.71
C ILE A 783 21.27 -4.69 11.93
N ALA A 784 19.98 -4.68 12.32
CA ALA A 784 19.45 -3.84 13.39
C ALA A 784 20.04 -4.16 14.77
N ARG A 785 20.53 -5.39 15.00
CA ARG A 785 21.21 -5.77 16.25
C ARG A 785 22.64 -5.25 16.38
N ASN A 786 23.21 -4.66 15.34
CA ASN A 786 24.57 -4.12 15.38
C ASN A 786 24.64 -2.80 16.17
N GLU A 787 25.76 -2.59 16.87
CA GLU A 787 25.92 -1.45 17.78
C GLU A 787 25.83 -0.10 17.06
N ILE A 788 26.38 0.02 15.84
CA ILE A 788 26.20 1.21 15.01
C ILE A 788 24.74 1.56 14.77
N VAL A 789 23.85 0.58 14.59
CA VAL A 789 22.43 0.85 14.33
C VAL A 789 21.74 1.29 15.62
N TYR A 790 21.76 0.45 16.67
CA TYR A 790 20.93 0.72 17.85
C TYR A 790 21.56 1.69 18.87
N ARG A 791 22.86 2.00 18.80
CA ARG A 791 23.52 2.98 19.69
C ARG A 791 23.86 4.31 19.02
N GLU A 792 24.06 4.32 17.72
CA GLU A 792 24.53 5.51 16.99
C GLU A 792 23.44 6.03 16.04
N LEU A 793 23.10 5.28 15.00
CA LEU A 793 22.19 5.74 13.95
C LEU A 793 20.76 5.98 14.44
N LEU A 794 20.14 5.03 15.16
CA LEU A 794 18.76 5.21 15.65
C LEU A 794 18.63 6.33 16.70
N PRO A 795 19.53 6.46 17.70
CA PRO A 795 19.36 7.50 18.72
C PRO A 795 19.83 8.90 18.27
N LYS A 796 20.81 8.99 17.36
CA LYS A 796 21.49 10.23 16.99
C LYS A 796 21.32 10.64 15.52
N GLY A 797 20.83 9.75 14.65
CA GLY A 797 20.67 10.01 13.20
C GLY A 797 19.78 11.21 12.90
N ARG A 798 18.79 11.48 13.75
CA ARG A 798 17.92 12.67 13.66
C ARG A 798 18.68 14.00 13.64
N GLU A 799 19.86 14.09 14.25
CA GLU A 799 20.68 15.31 14.27
C GLU A 799 21.29 15.63 12.89
N PHE A 800 21.25 14.64 11.98
CA PHE A 800 21.84 14.70 10.65
C PHE A 800 20.79 14.44 9.56
N ASN A 801 19.50 14.66 9.85
CA ASN A 801 18.39 14.39 8.92
C ASN A 801 18.50 13.00 8.27
N LEU A 802 18.83 11.98 9.07
CA LEU A 802 19.02 10.60 8.62
C LEU A 802 17.87 9.71 9.10
N SER A 803 17.17 9.11 8.15
CA SER A 803 16.11 8.12 8.35
C SER A 803 16.63 6.71 8.12
N LEU A 804 16.09 5.76 8.90
CA LEU A 804 16.33 4.33 8.73
C LEU A 804 14.98 3.63 8.56
N GLY A 805 14.77 3.06 7.39
CA GLY A 805 13.64 2.18 7.07
C GLY A 805 14.03 0.72 7.25
N LEU A 806 13.68 0.12 8.39
CA LEU A 806 14.01 -1.28 8.68
C LEU A 806 12.88 -2.20 8.20
N ILE A 807 13.10 -2.89 7.08
CA ILE A 807 12.14 -3.84 6.52
C ILE A 807 12.50 -5.25 6.98
N MET A 808 11.54 -5.97 7.57
CA MET A 808 11.78 -7.34 8.08
C MET A 808 10.52 -8.21 8.03
N GLN A 809 10.63 -9.49 8.39
CA GLN A 809 9.47 -10.38 8.43
C GLN A 809 8.75 -10.29 9.77
N TYR A 810 9.50 -10.37 10.87
CA TYR A 810 8.97 -10.27 12.23
C TYR A 810 9.97 -9.45 13.07
N PRO A 811 9.54 -8.46 13.87
CA PRO A 811 10.44 -7.68 14.70
C PRO A 811 11.24 -8.52 15.71
N GLU A 812 10.63 -9.59 16.23
CA GLU A 812 11.27 -10.53 17.14
C GLU A 812 12.54 -11.20 16.55
N GLN A 813 12.70 -11.24 15.21
CA GLN A 813 13.91 -11.77 14.57
C GLN A 813 15.18 -11.04 15.00
N VAL A 814 15.09 -9.80 15.48
CA VAL A 814 16.23 -9.07 16.04
C VAL A 814 16.87 -9.83 17.21
N LEU A 815 16.08 -10.57 18.00
CA LEU A 815 16.57 -11.39 19.12
C LEU A 815 17.53 -12.50 18.65
N GLY A 816 17.30 -13.07 17.47
CA GLY A 816 18.16 -14.09 16.86
C GLY A 816 18.45 -15.30 17.78
N ASP A 817 19.61 -15.91 17.60
CA ASP A 817 20.02 -17.13 18.33
C ASP A 817 20.32 -16.90 19.82
N ASN A 818 20.56 -15.65 20.24
CA ASN A 818 20.86 -15.29 21.62
C ASN A 818 19.90 -14.20 22.13
N PRO A 819 18.63 -14.53 22.44
CA PRO A 819 17.62 -13.54 22.82
C PRO A 819 18.02 -12.67 24.01
N ASN A 820 18.70 -13.23 25.01
CA ASN A 820 19.12 -12.48 26.19
C ASN A 820 20.14 -11.38 25.87
N ASP A 821 21.11 -11.68 24.99
CA ASP A 821 22.18 -10.73 24.63
C ASP A 821 21.64 -9.62 23.71
N ASN A 822 20.65 -9.94 22.88
CA ASN A 822 20.06 -9.05 21.88
C ASN A 822 18.81 -8.30 22.37
N ARG A 823 18.29 -8.62 23.56
CA ARG A 823 17.10 -7.96 24.14
C ARG A 823 17.26 -6.46 24.25
N ARG A 824 18.49 -5.97 24.54
CA ARG A 824 18.78 -4.54 24.56
C ARG A 824 18.59 -3.91 23.19
N ALA A 825 19.20 -4.48 22.15
CA ALA A 825 19.06 -3.96 20.79
C ALA A 825 17.59 -3.93 20.35
N TYR A 826 16.84 -5.01 20.63
CA TYR A 826 15.42 -5.06 20.32
C TYR A 826 14.60 -3.96 21.01
N LYS A 827 14.84 -3.72 22.30
CA LYS A 827 14.20 -2.61 23.02
C LYS A 827 14.57 -1.25 22.48
N GLU A 828 15.84 -1.02 22.16
CA GLU A 828 16.29 0.26 21.58
C GLU A 828 15.62 0.50 20.22
N ILE A 829 15.46 -0.53 19.39
CA ILE A 829 14.73 -0.42 18.11
C ILE A 829 13.27 -0.03 18.36
N LEU A 830 12.56 -0.73 19.24
CA LEU A 830 11.14 -0.45 19.50
C LEU A 830 10.90 0.93 20.15
N ASN A 831 11.89 1.47 20.86
CA ASN A 831 11.80 2.76 21.57
C ASN A 831 12.23 3.96 20.72
N ASN A 832 13.21 3.80 19.83
CA ASN A 832 13.72 4.90 19.00
C ASN A 832 13.03 4.97 17.63
N ILE A 833 12.28 3.93 17.22
CA ILE A 833 11.46 3.95 16.01
C ILE A 833 10.03 4.33 16.38
N ASN A 834 9.58 5.49 15.89
CA ASN A 834 8.25 6.01 16.22
C ASN A 834 7.17 5.63 15.21
N THR A 835 7.56 5.32 13.96
CA THR A 835 6.63 4.83 12.93
C THR A 835 6.71 3.32 12.81
N LYS A 836 5.63 2.61 13.10
CA LYS A 836 5.60 1.13 13.08
C LYS A 836 4.51 0.65 12.14
N ILE A 837 4.91 0.00 11.05
CA ILE A 837 4.02 -0.51 10.01
C ILE A 837 4.03 -2.04 10.06
N ILE A 838 2.99 -2.61 10.66
CA ILE A 838 2.91 -4.03 11.02
C ILE A 838 1.78 -4.70 10.23
N GLY A 839 2.13 -5.61 9.32
CA GLY A 839 1.16 -6.46 8.63
C GLY A 839 0.82 -7.71 9.44
N ASN A 840 0.14 -8.68 8.83
CA ASN A 840 -0.20 -9.95 9.51
C ASN A 840 1.06 -10.75 9.88
N VAL A 841 1.47 -10.66 11.15
CA VAL A 841 2.66 -11.31 11.75
C VAL A 841 2.38 -11.77 13.17
N ALA A 842 3.15 -12.78 13.62
CA ALA A 842 3.18 -13.11 15.03
C ALA A 842 3.76 -11.92 15.83
N THR A 843 3.03 -11.49 16.85
CA THR A 843 3.35 -10.32 17.68
C THR A 843 3.72 -10.78 19.08
N ASP A 844 4.90 -10.36 19.56
CA ASP A 844 5.35 -10.61 20.93
C ASP A 844 4.89 -9.50 21.90
N ASP A 845 5.03 -9.75 23.21
CA ASP A 845 4.63 -8.81 24.25
C ASP A 845 5.35 -7.46 24.14
N LEU A 846 6.64 -7.43 23.80
CA LEU A 846 7.39 -6.17 23.73
C LEU A 846 6.94 -5.33 22.53
N LEU A 847 6.63 -5.96 21.39
CA LEU A 847 6.09 -5.23 20.24
C LEU A 847 4.72 -4.64 20.58
N ALA A 848 3.82 -5.43 21.17
CA ALA A 848 2.50 -4.97 21.60
C ALA A 848 2.60 -3.82 22.63
N GLU A 849 3.41 -3.98 23.67
CA GLU A 849 3.67 -2.94 24.69
C GLU A 849 4.27 -1.65 24.10
N SER A 850 4.98 -1.77 22.99
CA SER A 850 5.61 -0.62 22.32
C SER A 850 4.64 0.13 21.40
N LEU A 851 3.50 -0.50 21.06
CA LEU A 851 2.46 0.15 20.27
C LEU A 851 1.64 1.06 21.19
N PHE A 852 1.28 2.25 20.73
CA PHE A 852 0.50 3.17 21.54
C PHE A 852 -0.98 2.78 21.58
N HIS A 853 -1.51 2.37 22.73
CA HIS A 853 -2.90 1.89 22.84
C HIS A 853 -3.61 2.48 24.08
N GLU A 854 -4.44 3.52 23.92
CA GLU A 854 -5.19 4.07 25.07
C GLU A 854 -6.38 3.18 25.46
N ASP A 855 -7.06 2.61 24.46
CA ASP A 855 -8.34 1.92 24.62
C ASP A 855 -8.27 0.41 24.36
N LEU A 856 -7.11 -0.10 23.94
CA LEU A 856 -6.90 -1.52 23.65
C LEU A 856 -5.89 -2.12 24.61
N ASP A 857 -6.08 -3.37 24.98
CA ASP A 857 -5.05 -4.12 25.70
C ASP A 857 -4.06 -4.79 24.72
N ASN A 858 -2.94 -5.29 25.29
CA ASN A 858 -1.89 -5.94 24.50
C ASN A 858 -2.39 -7.17 23.74
N ASP A 859 -3.36 -7.91 24.29
CA ASP A 859 -3.86 -9.14 23.67
C ASP A 859 -4.85 -8.81 22.54
N GLU A 860 -5.64 -7.75 22.68
CA GLU A 860 -6.49 -7.20 21.62
C GLU A 860 -5.68 -6.70 20.43
N ILE A 861 -4.53 -6.05 20.65
CA ILE A 861 -3.62 -5.62 19.57
C ILE A 861 -3.03 -6.81 18.84
N LYS A 862 -2.62 -7.85 19.56
CA LYS A 862 -2.11 -9.09 18.95
C LYS A 862 -3.19 -9.77 18.12
N ASP A 863 -4.40 -9.90 18.66
CA ASP A 863 -5.54 -10.48 17.97
C ASP A 863 -5.90 -9.69 16.70
N ARG A 864 -5.79 -8.35 16.75
CA ARG A 864 -5.97 -7.47 15.58
C ARG A 864 -4.90 -7.69 14.52
N ILE A 865 -3.62 -7.67 14.89
CA ILE A 865 -2.52 -7.90 13.96
C ILE A 865 -2.67 -9.27 13.29
N ALA A 866 -3.04 -10.30 14.07
CA ALA A 866 -3.30 -11.65 13.54
C ALA A 866 -4.52 -11.71 12.61
N GLY A 867 -5.50 -10.82 12.81
CA GLY A 867 -6.75 -10.73 12.05
C GLY A 867 -6.67 -9.97 10.73
N LEU A 868 -5.58 -9.25 10.46
CA LEU A 868 -5.37 -8.45 9.24
C LEU A 868 -5.42 -9.30 7.97
N ARG A 869 -6.05 -8.79 6.90
CA ARG A 869 -5.99 -9.41 5.58
C ARG A 869 -4.59 -9.26 4.98
N ARG A 870 -4.25 -10.10 4.00
CA ARG A 870 -2.98 -9.95 3.27
C ARG A 870 -2.95 -8.60 2.56
N GLY A 871 -1.90 -7.83 2.80
CA GLY A 871 -1.72 -6.49 2.24
C GLY A 871 -2.26 -5.36 3.12
N GLU A 872 -3.05 -5.64 4.16
CA GLU A 872 -3.42 -4.64 5.16
C GLU A 872 -2.33 -4.47 6.23
N TRP A 873 -2.24 -3.26 6.76
CA TRP A 873 -1.23 -2.87 7.74
C TRP A 873 -1.89 -2.19 8.94
N ILE A 874 -1.41 -2.48 10.14
CA ILE A 874 -1.59 -1.62 11.31
C ILE A 874 -0.42 -0.66 11.34
N VAL A 875 -0.70 0.64 11.45
CA VAL A 875 0.31 1.69 11.48
C VAL A 875 0.17 2.51 12.73
N GLN A 876 1.23 2.56 13.54
CA GLN A 876 1.42 3.63 14.51
C GLN A 876 2.14 4.79 13.83
N LEU A 877 1.51 5.96 13.84
CA LEU A 877 2.11 7.20 13.35
C LEU A 877 2.93 7.89 14.45
N PRO A 878 3.97 8.66 14.09
CA PRO A 878 4.74 9.43 15.05
C PRO A 878 3.89 10.55 15.67
N SER A 879 4.28 11.05 16.84
CA SER A 879 3.61 12.22 17.42
C SER A 879 3.90 13.44 16.56
N THR A 880 2.87 14.27 16.34
CA THR A 880 2.95 15.47 15.50
C THR A 880 3.79 16.60 16.13
N GLY A 881 4.29 16.43 17.37
CA GLY A 881 5.32 17.27 18.00
C GLY A 881 5.17 17.46 19.52
N PHE A 882 6.03 18.30 20.12
CA PHE A 882 6.05 18.54 21.56
C PHE A 882 4.77 19.24 22.04
N HIS A 883 4.05 18.62 23.00
CA HIS A 883 2.71 19.04 23.46
C HIS A 883 1.59 19.04 22.40
N LYS A 884 1.77 18.32 21.28
CA LYS A 884 0.71 18.10 20.28
C LYS A 884 -0.02 16.76 20.52
N GLN A 885 -0.82 16.33 19.55
CA GLN A 885 -1.62 15.11 19.62
C GLN A 885 -0.75 13.87 19.89
N LYS A 886 -1.34 12.93 20.64
CA LYS A 886 -0.70 11.64 20.94
C LYS A 886 -0.58 10.81 19.65
N PRO A 887 0.37 9.85 19.57
CA PRO A 887 0.44 8.90 18.46
C PRO A 887 -0.92 8.25 18.20
N GLU A 888 -1.29 8.06 16.94
CA GLU A 888 -2.53 7.37 16.56
C GLU A 888 -2.20 6.03 15.91
N ILE A 889 -3.03 5.00 16.17
CA ILE A 889 -2.95 3.71 15.48
C ILE A 889 -4.06 3.64 14.44
N LEU A 890 -3.66 3.44 13.19
CA LEU A 890 -4.55 3.34 12.03
C LEU A 890 -4.47 1.95 11.38
N THR A 891 -5.49 1.61 10.61
CA THR A 891 -5.44 0.52 9.64
C THR A 891 -5.21 1.12 8.25
N LEU A 892 -4.17 0.69 7.53
CA LEU A 892 -3.88 1.11 6.17
C LEU A 892 -4.09 -0.02 5.15
N ARG A 893 -4.69 0.32 4.01
CA ARG A 893 -4.65 -0.46 2.76
C ARG A 893 -3.34 -0.18 2.01
N PRO A 894 -2.83 -1.18 1.25
CA PRO A 894 -1.59 -1.01 0.51
C PRO A 894 -1.81 -0.07 -0.67
N LEU A 895 -0.75 0.63 -1.07
CA LEU A 895 -0.72 1.38 -2.32
C LEU A 895 -0.74 0.42 -3.53
N PRO A 896 -1.28 0.84 -4.68
CA PRO A 896 -1.30 0.04 -5.90
C PRO A 896 0.13 -0.22 -6.42
N ILE A 897 0.26 -1.20 -7.33
CA ILE A 897 1.55 -1.46 -8.00
C ILE A 897 1.92 -0.25 -8.86
N PRO A 898 3.14 0.30 -8.74
CA PRO A 898 3.55 1.46 -9.52
C PRO A 898 3.69 1.15 -11.02
N PRO A 899 3.40 2.12 -11.91
CA PRO A 899 3.62 1.99 -13.35
C PRO A 899 5.06 1.61 -13.68
N GLY A 900 5.27 0.70 -14.63
CA GLY A 900 6.58 0.18 -15.03
C GLY A 900 7.02 -1.10 -14.29
N HIS A 901 6.35 -1.47 -13.19
CA HIS A 901 6.62 -2.72 -12.50
C HIS A 901 6.38 -3.94 -13.41
N ASN A 902 7.19 -5.00 -13.29
CA ASN A 902 7.11 -6.20 -14.17
C ASN A 902 5.76 -6.92 -14.19
N ALA A 903 5.04 -6.88 -13.07
CA ALA A 903 3.71 -7.45 -12.90
C ALA A 903 2.59 -6.52 -13.38
N GLY A 904 2.93 -5.29 -13.79
CA GLY A 904 2.01 -4.31 -14.35
C GLY A 904 1.91 -4.42 -15.88
N PRO A 905 1.03 -3.62 -16.51
CA PRO A 905 0.79 -3.68 -17.95
C PRO A 905 1.90 -3.02 -18.79
N PHE A 906 2.75 -2.20 -18.18
CA PHE A 906 3.82 -1.47 -18.86
C PHE A 906 5.08 -2.34 -19.00
N ASN A 907 5.50 -2.61 -20.24
CA ASN A 907 6.76 -3.30 -20.50
C ASN A 907 7.88 -2.29 -20.74
N VAL A 908 8.69 -2.04 -19.71
CA VAL A 908 9.80 -1.08 -19.75
C VAL A 908 11.12 -1.80 -19.47
N ASN A 909 12.14 -1.54 -20.30
CA ASN A 909 13.48 -2.05 -20.06
C ASN A 909 14.10 -1.34 -18.85
N SER A 910 14.64 -2.10 -17.90
CA SER A 910 15.28 -1.58 -16.68
C SER A 910 16.60 -0.85 -16.94
N LEU A 911 17.25 -1.10 -18.10
CA LEU A 911 18.60 -0.61 -18.41
C LEU A 911 19.63 -0.94 -17.31
N ALA A 912 19.37 -1.99 -16.53
CA ALA A 912 20.14 -2.32 -15.33
C ALA A 912 21.65 -2.46 -15.61
N GLU A 913 22.03 -3.15 -16.68
CA GLU A 913 23.46 -3.35 -17.02
C GLU A 913 24.17 -2.04 -17.41
N ASN A 914 23.47 -1.10 -18.06
CA ASN A 914 24.01 0.22 -18.38
C ASN A 914 24.24 1.02 -17.08
N ILE A 915 23.20 1.19 -16.26
CA ILE A 915 23.29 1.94 -15.00
C ILE A 915 24.32 1.33 -14.05
N ARG A 916 24.40 -0.02 -13.99
CA ARG A 916 25.44 -0.71 -13.22
C ARG A 916 26.83 -0.42 -13.74
N SER A 917 27.04 -0.44 -15.05
CA SER A 917 28.35 -0.14 -15.64
C SER A 917 28.79 1.29 -15.34
N ARG A 918 27.88 2.27 -15.52
CA ARG A 918 28.11 3.68 -15.19
C ARG A 918 28.41 3.91 -13.71
N SER A 919 27.65 3.27 -12.81
CA SER A 919 27.90 3.34 -11.37
C SER A 919 29.24 2.70 -10.99
N ARG A 920 29.57 1.57 -11.63
CA ARG A 920 30.78 0.80 -11.37
C ARG A 920 32.03 1.59 -11.73
N GLU A 921 32.07 2.22 -12.91
CA GLU A 921 33.20 3.06 -13.32
C GLU A 921 33.42 4.26 -12.39
N ARG A 922 32.34 4.79 -11.82
CA ARG A 922 32.40 5.98 -10.96
C ARG A 922 32.75 5.67 -9.50
N HIS A 923 32.32 4.52 -8.99
CA HIS A 923 32.31 4.25 -7.55
C HIS A 923 33.13 3.03 -7.12
N CYS A 924 33.46 2.14 -8.06
CA CYS A 924 34.14 0.89 -7.76
C CYS A 924 35.57 0.89 -8.33
N VAL A 925 36.46 0.24 -7.60
CA VAL A 925 37.85 0.03 -7.99
C VAL A 925 38.13 -1.47 -8.14
N SER A 926 38.99 -1.79 -9.10
CA SER A 926 39.52 -3.15 -9.25
C SER A 926 40.52 -3.43 -8.15
N ARG A 927 40.71 -4.72 -7.84
CA ARG A 927 41.70 -5.16 -6.86
C ARG A 927 43.11 -4.65 -7.18
N ASP A 928 43.46 -4.60 -8.47
CA ASP A 928 44.78 -4.20 -8.98
C ASP A 928 44.97 -2.67 -9.05
N HIS A 929 44.02 -1.88 -8.57
CA HIS A 929 44.11 -0.42 -8.57
C HIS A 929 45.07 0.07 -7.47
N ASP A 930 45.89 1.09 -7.75
CA ASP A 930 46.94 1.60 -6.84
C ASP A 930 46.40 2.01 -5.44
N ALA A 931 45.17 2.51 -5.39
CA ALA A 931 44.47 2.83 -4.14
C ALA A 931 44.17 1.61 -3.23
N ILE A 932 44.21 0.39 -3.76
CA ILE A 932 44.08 -0.86 -2.99
C ILE A 932 45.47 -1.41 -2.70
N ASP A 933 45.87 -1.32 -1.45
CA ASP A 933 47.15 -1.84 -1.00
C ASP A 933 47.10 -3.37 -0.80
N ILE A 934 47.43 -4.11 -1.86
CA ILE A 934 47.51 -5.59 -1.84
C ILE A 934 48.86 -6.07 -1.28
N ASP A 935 49.92 -5.29 -1.44
CA ASP A 935 51.30 -5.73 -1.22
C ASP A 935 51.72 -5.68 0.25
N SER A 936 51.18 -4.72 1.01
CA SER A 936 51.47 -4.61 2.45
C SER A 936 50.98 -5.84 3.22
N GLY A 937 51.91 -6.49 3.92
CA GLY A 937 51.64 -7.68 4.74
C GLY A 937 51.41 -9.00 3.98
N VAL A 938 51.56 -9.02 2.64
CA VAL A 938 51.43 -10.23 1.80
C VAL A 938 52.77 -10.71 1.25
N ASN A 939 53.72 -9.80 1.02
CA ASN A 939 55.03 -10.14 0.46
C ASN A 939 56.10 -10.41 1.51
N ALA A 940 56.06 -11.61 2.09
CA ALA A 940 57.29 -12.31 2.48
C ALA A 940 57.82 -13.13 1.28
N GLY A 941 58.13 -12.46 0.16
CA GLY A 941 58.97 -12.99 -0.93
C GLY A 941 58.55 -12.67 -2.38
N GLY A 942 59.32 -11.81 -3.06
CA GLY A 942 59.37 -11.67 -4.53
C GLY A 942 59.43 -10.22 -5.03
N SER A 943 60.25 -9.92 -6.05
CA SER A 943 60.75 -8.59 -6.48
C SER A 943 60.29 -8.13 -7.88
N ASP A 944 60.22 -6.79 -8.07
CA ASP A 944 60.43 -5.85 -9.21
C ASP A 944 60.10 -6.21 -10.68
N SER A 945 59.49 -5.26 -11.44
CA SER A 945 60.09 -4.57 -12.64
C SER A 945 59.13 -3.66 -13.47
N ASP A 946 59.43 -2.35 -13.50
CA ASP A 946 59.65 -1.30 -14.54
C ASP A 946 59.16 -1.32 -16.05
N ASP A 947 58.71 -0.11 -16.48
CA ASP A 947 59.00 0.77 -17.68
C ASP A 947 58.25 0.76 -19.07
N ASP A 948 57.60 1.92 -19.38
CA ASP A 948 57.78 3.00 -20.42
C ASP A 948 57.60 2.92 -22.00
N ASP A 949 56.90 3.97 -22.52
CA ASP A 949 57.13 4.98 -23.63
C ASP A 949 56.93 4.85 -25.20
N ASP A 950 56.24 5.90 -25.75
CA ASP A 950 56.53 6.90 -26.86
C ASP A 950 56.31 6.79 -28.42
N GLU A 951 56.27 8.01 -29.04
CA GLU A 951 55.67 8.69 -30.24
C GLU A 951 56.25 8.59 -31.71
N ASP A 952 55.43 9.06 -32.70
CA ASP A 952 55.54 9.94 -33.93
C ASP A 952 56.61 9.89 -35.08
N ASN A 953 56.21 10.38 -36.30
CA ASN A 953 57.07 11.01 -37.37
C ASN A 953 56.35 11.72 -38.58
N ASP A 954 57.08 12.66 -39.23
CA ASP A 954 56.81 13.83 -40.15
C ASP A 954 56.40 13.67 -41.67
N GLU A 955 56.01 14.82 -42.29
CA GLU A 955 55.53 15.17 -43.67
C GLU A 955 56.58 15.72 -44.71
N ASP A 956 56.21 15.75 -46.01
CA ASP A 956 56.85 16.50 -47.14
C ASP A 956 55.78 17.24 -48.01
N SER A 957 56.07 18.44 -48.57
CA SER A 957 55.10 19.38 -49.20
C SER A 957 55.19 19.56 -50.74
N ILE A 958 54.07 19.95 -51.38
CA ILE A 958 53.88 20.16 -52.84
C ILE A 958 53.32 21.58 -53.11
N GLU A 959 54.11 22.49 -53.66
CA GLU A 959 53.67 23.81 -54.20
C GLU A 959 54.30 24.06 -55.59
N ASP A 960 53.98 23.27 -56.62
CA ASP A 960 54.47 23.54 -58.00
C ASP A 960 53.45 23.07 -59.07
N ASN A 961 52.25 23.66 -59.09
CA ASN A 961 51.30 23.50 -60.22
C ASN A 961 50.94 24.87 -60.81
N GLU A 962 51.36 25.13 -62.05
CA GLU A 962 51.07 26.39 -62.78
C GLU A 962 49.56 26.55 -63.00
N GLY A 963 48.93 27.48 -62.28
CA GLY A 963 47.51 27.81 -62.42
C GLY A 963 46.74 27.97 -61.11
N TYR A 964 47.28 27.46 -59.99
CA TYR A 964 46.67 27.58 -58.66
C TYR A 964 46.77 29.02 -58.14
N SER A 965 45.64 29.73 -58.07
CA SER A 965 45.56 31.09 -57.55
C SER A 965 45.10 31.12 -56.09
N GLU A 966 45.30 32.24 -55.40
CA GLU A 966 44.77 32.46 -54.04
C GLU A 966 43.24 32.27 -53.97
N GLU A 967 42.50 32.55 -55.04
CA GLU A 967 41.04 32.34 -55.10
C GLU A 967 40.67 30.85 -55.01
N HIS A 968 41.47 29.95 -55.63
CA HIS A 968 41.28 28.49 -55.53
C HIS A 968 41.53 27.98 -54.11
N LYS A 969 42.58 28.49 -53.45
CA LYS A 969 42.91 28.15 -52.05
C LYS A 969 41.83 28.64 -51.09
N MET A 970 41.27 29.83 -51.34
CA MET A 970 40.17 30.37 -50.53
C MET A 970 38.87 29.59 -50.72
N PHE A 971 38.52 29.22 -51.96
CA PHE A 971 37.33 28.39 -52.20
C PHE A 971 37.45 27.02 -51.52
N LEU A 972 38.59 26.34 -51.66
CA LEU A 972 38.84 25.07 -50.96
C LEU A 972 38.68 25.23 -49.44
N LYS A 973 39.27 26.27 -48.84
CA LYS A 973 39.14 26.55 -47.40
C LYS A 973 37.70 26.79 -46.97
N LEU A 974 36.91 27.48 -47.79
CA LEU A 974 35.48 27.71 -47.55
C LEU A 974 34.65 26.43 -47.65
N VAL A 975 34.99 25.53 -48.57
CA VAL A 975 34.34 24.20 -48.67
C VAL A 975 34.64 23.35 -47.43
N PHE A 976 35.89 23.34 -46.95
CA PHE A 976 36.24 22.70 -45.69
C PHE A 976 35.46 23.28 -44.51
N ASP A 977 35.44 24.61 -44.36
CA ASP A 977 34.70 25.29 -43.29
C ASP A 977 33.20 25.00 -43.36
N ALA A 978 32.61 24.96 -44.56
CA ALA A 978 31.19 24.67 -44.73
C ALA A 978 30.80 23.25 -44.31
N LEU A 979 31.74 22.31 -44.28
CA LEU A 979 31.55 20.91 -43.88
C LEU A 979 32.01 20.61 -42.43
N THR A 980 32.58 21.60 -41.73
CA THR A 980 33.08 21.46 -40.35
C THR A 980 32.56 22.57 -39.42
N ASP A 981 33.23 23.72 -39.39
CA ASP A 981 33.03 24.81 -38.41
C ASP A 981 31.92 25.80 -38.82
N GLY A 982 31.35 25.62 -40.02
CA GLY A 982 30.41 26.55 -40.64
C GLY A 982 31.10 27.74 -41.32
N VAL A 983 30.42 28.34 -42.30
CA VAL A 983 30.88 29.56 -42.98
C VAL A 983 29.96 30.71 -42.63
N ASN A 984 30.53 31.83 -42.19
CA ASN A 984 29.76 33.00 -41.80
C ASN A 984 28.94 33.53 -42.99
N GLY A 985 27.61 33.53 -42.86
CA GLY A 985 26.67 33.97 -43.90
C GLY A 985 26.30 32.90 -44.95
N TYR A 986 26.69 31.63 -44.75
CA TYR A 986 26.29 30.50 -45.58
C TYR A 986 25.61 29.43 -44.72
N HIS A 987 24.49 28.88 -45.20
CA HIS A 987 23.80 27.78 -44.54
C HIS A 987 23.92 26.51 -45.37
N ILE A 988 24.13 25.36 -44.72
CA ILE A 988 24.34 24.07 -45.42
C ILE A 988 23.12 23.62 -46.26
N LYS A 989 21.94 24.21 -46.02
CA LYS A 989 20.73 24.03 -46.84
C LYS A 989 20.82 24.65 -48.23
N ASP A 990 21.70 25.63 -48.42
CA ASP A 990 21.91 26.32 -49.69
C ASP A 990 22.94 25.58 -50.56
N THR A 991 22.98 25.89 -51.86
CA THR A 991 23.97 25.26 -52.75
C THR A 991 25.35 25.88 -52.54
N MET A 992 26.40 25.05 -52.53
CA MET A 992 27.79 25.54 -52.44
C MET A 992 28.23 26.39 -53.65
N LYS A 993 27.38 26.55 -54.68
CA LYS A 993 27.59 27.54 -55.74
C LYS A 993 27.41 28.99 -55.26
N GLU A 994 26.77 29.19 -54.11
CA GLU A 994 26.60 30.53 -53.52
C GLU A 994 27.80 30.95 -52.67
N LEU A 995 28.73 30.03 -52.37
CA LEU A 995 29.98 30.36 -51.72
C LEU A 995 30.84 31.30 -52.61
N PRO A 996 31.53 32.28 -52.02
CA PRO A 996 32.48 33.12 -52.74
C PRO A 996 33.52 32.28 -53.49
N TYR A 997 33.89 32.70 -54.71
CA TYR A 997 34.86 32.03 -55.59
C TYR A 997 34.41 30.67 -56.16
N SER A 998 33.11 30.34 -56.11
CA SER A 998 32.58 29.07 -56.65
C SER A 998 32.78 28.87 -58.16
N GLU A 999 33.11 29.93 -58.91
CA GLU A 999 33.55 29.84 -60.29
C GLU A 999 34.82 29.01 -60.49
N THR A 1000 35.69 28.91 -59.47
CA THR A 1000 36.92 28.11 -59.51
C THR A 1000 36.68 26.63 -59.20
N ALA A 1001 35.46 26.25 -58.79
CA ALA A 1001 35.12 24.86 -58.43
C ALA A 1001 35.37 23.88 -59.57
N LYS A 1002 35.11 24.30 -60.82
CA LYS A 1002 35.30 23.46 -62.00
C LYS A 1002 36.78 23.12 -62.23
N ASP A 1003 37.67 24.08 -61.99
CA ASP A 1003 39.12 23.88 -62.14
C ASP A 1003 39.64 22.95 -61.04
N LEU A 1004 39.14 23.09 -59.81
CA LEU A 1004 39.46 22.22 -58.67
C LEU A 1004 38.91 20.79 -58.83
N GLU A 1005 37.74 20.62 -59.45
CA GLU A 1005 37.23 19.30 -59.86
C GLU A 1005 38.13 18.65 -60.92
N GLU A 1006 38.52 19.41 -61.95
CA GLU A 1006 39.41 18.92 -63.02
C GLU A 1006 40.81 18.56 -62.49
N TRP A 1007 41.29 19.23 -61.43
CA TRP A 1007 42.55 18.95 -60.75
C TRP A 1007 42.48 17.82 -59.72
N GLY A 1008 41.29 17.27 -59.44
CA GLY A 1008 41.11 16.19 -58.46
C GLY A 1008 41.11 16.63 -57.00
N PHE A 1009 41.00 17.93 -56.72
CA PHE A 1009 40.92 18.46 -55.36
C PHE A 1009 39.49 18.50 -54.80
N LEU A 1010 38.49 18.50 -55.67
CA LEU A 1010 37.07 18.46 -55.30
C LEU A 1010 36.32 17.37 -56.06
N GLU A 1011 35.39 16.69 -55.41
CA GLU A 1011 34.38 15.86 -56.04
C GLU A 1011 33.01 16.52 -55.92
N LYS A 1012 32.29 16.63 -57.04
CA LYS A 1012 30.94 17.20 -57.05
C LYS A 1012 29.88 16.11 -56.92
N PHE A 1013 28.94 16.30 -56.01
CA PHE A 1013 27.73 15.51 -55.92
C PHE A 1013 26.48 16.40 -55.82
N GLU A 1014 25.31 15.82 -56.05
CA GLU A 1014 24.04 16.53 -56.03
C GLU A 1014 23.07 15.91 -55.01
N LEU A 1015 22.33 16.76 -54.30
CA LEU A 1015 21.28 16.39 -53.34
C LEU A 1015 19.95 17.08 -53.71
N GLY A 1016 18.85 16.32 -53.64
CA GLY A 1016 17.49 16.81 -53.91
C GLY A 1016 17.30 17.44 -55.30
N ASN A 1017 16.85 18.70 -55.34
CA ASN A 1017 16.57 19.49 -56.57
C ASN A 1017 17.82 19.83 -57.42
N ARG A 1018 18.82 18.95 -57.49
CA ARG A 1018 20.10 19.13 -58.21
C ARG A 1018 20.96 20.28 -57.70
N GLN A 1019 20.89 20.57 -56.40
CA GLN A 1019 21.83 21.49 -55.77
C GLN A 1019 23.21 20.84 -55.72
N ALA A 1020 24.23 21.61 -56.09
CA ALA A 1020 25.60 21.12 -56.13
C ALA A 1020 26.27 21.31 -54.77
N TYR A 1021 26.87 20.24 -54.27
CA TYR A 1021 27.77 20.20 -53.13
C TYR A 1021 29.14 19.71 -53.62
N TYR A 1022 30.20 20.21 -52.98
CA TYR A 1022 31.58 19.85 -53.29
C TYR A 1022 32.20 19.16 -52.07
N TRP A 1023 32.92 18.08 -52.32
CA TRP A 1023 33.63 17.30 -51.31
C TRP A 1023 35.14 17.43 -51.53
N PRO A 1024 35.93 17.88 -50.54
CA PRO A 1024 37.37 17.97 -50.71
C PRO A 1024 38.04 16.60 -50.60
N THR A 1025 39.00 16.33 -51.50
CA THR A 1025 39.80 15.10 -51.48
C THR A 1025 40.94 15.20 -50.45
N ASP A 1026 41.55 14.06 -50.10
CA ASP A 1026 42.70 14.02 -49.17
C ASP A 1026 43.85 14.92 -49.65
N GLU A 1027 44.08 14.98 -50.96
CA GLU A 1027 45.07 15.85 -51.60
C GLU A 1027 44.77 17.35 -51.36
N ALA A 1028 43.50 17.74 -51.29
CA ALA A 1028 43.10 19.10 -50.96
C ALA A 1028 43.29 19.44 -49.47
N GLY A 1029 43.14 18.45 -48.58
CA GLY A 1029 43.40 18.62 -47.15
C GLY A 1029 44.85 18.95 -46.85
N VAL A 1030 45.78 18.21 -47.49
CA VAL A 1030 47.23 18.45 -47.39
C VAL A 1030 47.60 19.85 -47.87
N ILE A 1031 47.01 20.33 -48.97
CA ILE A 1031 47.32 21.66 -49.53
C ILE A 1031 46.75 22.82 -48.70
N THR A 1032 45.63 22.61 -48.04
CA THR A 1032 44.95 23.64 -47.26
C THR A 1032 45.30 23.66 -45.78
N ASP A 1033 46.07 22.66 -45.33
CA ASP A 1033 46.37 22.41 -43.91
C ASP A 1033 45.06 22.31 -43.09
N LYS A 1034 44.10 21.57 -43.64
CA LYS A 1034 42.79 21.32 -43.04
C LYS A 1034 42.40 19.86 -43.20
N THR A 1035 41.71 19.35 -42.20
CA THR A 1035 41.08 18.04 -42.26
C THR A 1035 39.58 18.21 -42.09
N LEU A 1036 38.82 17.19 -42.51
CA LEU A 1036 37.38 17.17 -42.26
C LEU A 1036 37.06 16.83 -40.79
N ALA A 1037 38.05 16.51 -39.95
CA ALA A 1037 37.80 16.20 -38.55
C ALA A 1037 37.36 17.47 -37.78
N PRO A 1038 36.25 17.44 -37.02
CA PRO A 1038 35.85 18.56 -36.19
C PRO A 1038 36.86 18.81 -35.06
N ARG A 1039 37.02 20.08 -34.65
CA ARG A 1039 37.97 20.50 -33.60
C ARG A 1039 37.78 19.82 -32.24
N THR A 1040 36.63 19.19 -32.00
CA THR A 1040 36.28 18.47 -30.76
C THR A 1040 36.70 16.99 -30.76
N GLY A 1041 37.29 16.48 -31.84
CA GLY A 1041 37.70 15.07 -31.98
C GLY A 1041 36.58 14.14 -32.46
N GLY A 1042 36.89 13.20 -33.38
CA GLY A 1042 35.91 12.37 -34.11
C GLY A 1042 36.60 11.44 -35.12
N GLU A 1043 35.97 10.32 -35.52
CA GLU A 1043 36.58 9.32 -36.41
C GLU A 1043 36.98 9.86 -37.80
N TYR A 1044 38.03 9.26 -38.38
CA TYR A 1044 38.69 9.69 -39.62
C TYR A 1044 37.97 9.22 -40.90
N GLY A 1045 37.46 10.17 -41.69
CA GLY A 1045 37.65 10.20 -43.15
C GLY A 1045 37.09 9.07 -44.03
N ARG A 1046 36.17 8.21 -43.57
CA ARG A 1046 35.58 7.12 -44.38
C ARG A 1046 34.07 7.22 -44.65
N GLU A 1047 33.40 8.25 -44.14
CA GLU A 1047 31.99 8.48 -44.38
C GLU A 1047 31.72 8.98 -45.80
N SER A 1048 30.54 8.66 -46.34
CA SER A 1048 30.16 9.18 -47.66
C SER A 1048 29.81 10.68 -47.59
N PRO A 1049 30.06 11.45 -48.67
CA PRO A 1049 29.76 12.89 -48.69
C PRO A 1049 28.30 13.24 -48.36
N LYS A 1050 27.36 12.38 -48.79
CA LYS A 1050 25.94 12.54 -48.51
C LYS A 1050 25.61 12.37 -47.03
N HIS A 1051 26.31 11.48 -46.33
CA HIS A 1051 26.04 11.19 -44.91
C HIS A 1051 26.40 12.42 -44.08
N ARG A 1052 27.59 12.98 -44.31
CA ARG A 1052 28.06 14.22 -43.67
C ARG A 1052 27.09 15.40 -43.85
N VAL A 1053 26.58 15.59 -45.06
CA VAL A 1053 25.58 16.65 -45.32
C VAL A 1053 24.27 16.36 -44.58
N GLY A 1054 23.86 15.09 -44.46
CA GLY A 1054 22.71 14.69 -43.64
C GLY A 1054 22.89 15.07 -42.17
N VAL A 1055 24.06 14.78 -41.57
CA VAL A 1055 24.40 15.16 -40.19
C VAL A 1055 24.36 16.67 -39.99
N LEU A 1056 24.94 17.44 -40.92
CA LEU A 1056 24.95 18.91 -40.82
C LEU A 1056 23.55 19.53 -40.96
N LEU A 1057 22.66 18.94 -41.79
CA LEU A 1057 21.29 19.42 -41.94
C LEU A 1057 20.46 19.18 -40.67
N ILE A 1058 20.55 17.99 -40.07
CA ILE A 1058 19.82 17.71 -38.83
C ILE A 1058 20.42 18.47 -37.63
N LYS A 1059 21.73 18.75 -37.63
CA LYS A 1059 22.37 19.66 -36.68
C LYS A 1059 21.77 21.07 -36.78
N ALA A 1060 21.71 21.64 -37.99
CA ALA A 1060 21.15 22.97 -38.21
C ALA A 1060 19.68 23.06 -37.79
N TYR A 1061 18.90 21.99 -38.02
CA TYR A 1061 17.50 21.91 -37.59
C TYR A 1061 17.36 21.98 -36.06
N TYR A 1062 18.16 21.21 -35.32
CA TYR A 1062 18.10 21.25 -33.85
C TYR A 1062 18.74 22.51 -33.25
N ASP A 1063 19.75 23.09 -33.91
CA ASP A 1063 20.30 24.41 -33.53
C ASP A 1063 19.22 25.51 -33.63
N GLU A 1064 18.42 25.54 -34.71
CA GLU A 1064 17.33 26.52 -34.88
C GLU A 1064 16.19 26.32 -33.86
N LEU A 1065 16.01 25.09 -33.37
CA LEU A 1065 15.07 24.77 -32.29
C LEU A 1065 15.64 25.10 -30.90
N GLY A 1066 16.89 25.55 -30.78
CA GLY A 1066 17.49 25.95 -29.51
C GLY A 1066 18.15 24.81 -28.72
N TYR A 1067 18.46 23.66 -29.32
CA TYR A 1067 19.26 22.62 -28.67
C TYR A 1067 20.76 22.93 -28.74
N GLU A 1068 21.55 22.41 -27.80
CA GLU A 1068 23.01 22.37 -27.90
C GLU A 1068 23.44 21.09 -28.63
N THR A 1069 24.08 21.22 -29.79
CA THR A 1069 24.32 20.07 -30.68
C THR A 1069 25.81 19.68 -30.76
N HIS A 1070 26.08 18.37 -30.70
CA HIS A 1070 27.41 17.78 -30.76
C HIS A 1070 27.45 16.66 -31.81
N MET A 1071 28.27 16.83 -32.86
CA MET A 1071 28.45 15.81 -33.91
C MET A 1071 29.50 14.77 -33.51
N TYR A 1072 29.31 13.52 -33.92
CA TYR A 1072 30.24 12.41 -33.68
C TYR A 1072 30.64 12.28 -32.21
N TYR A 1073 29.65 12.48 -31.35
CA TYR A 1073 29.81 12.67 -29.93
C TYR A 1073 29.29 11.46 -29.14
N SER A 1074 29.90 11.22 -27.99
CA SER A 1074 29.43 10.25 -27.00
C SER A 1074 29.12 11.00 -25.71
N PRO A 1075 27.85 11.08 -25.28
CA PRO A 1075 27.44 11.87 -24.12
C PRO A 1075 28.10 11.52 -22.79
N GLU A 1076 28.84 10.39 -22.72
CA GLU A 1076 29.43 9.87 -21.49
C GLU A 1076 30.83 9.24 -21.68
N GLY A 1077 31.51 9.50 -22.81
CA GLY A 1077 32.86 8.98 -23.07
C GLY A 1077 32.94 7.47 -23.40
N GLN A 1078 31.83 6.88 -23.86
CA GLN A 1078 31.78 5.49 -24.30
C GLN A 1078 32.57 5.28 -25.62
N GLU A 1079 32.99 4.04 -25.91
CA GLU A 1079 33.64 3.70 -27.20
C GLU A 1079 32.74 3.97 -28.43
N LYS A 1080 31.41 3.98 -28.25
CA LYS A 1080 30.45 4.14 -29.34
C LYS A 1080 30.03 5.60 -29.50
N LYS A 1081 30.22 6.13 -30.71
CA LYS A 1081 29.85 7.50 -31.11
C LYS A 1081 28.52 7.50 -31.87
N PHE A 1082 27.75 8.57 -31.68
CA PHE A 1082 26.52 8.86 -32.42
C PHE A 1082 26.79 9.96 -33.44
N ASP A 1083 26.09 9.94 -34.56
CA ASP A 1083 26.29 10.93 -35.63
C ASP A 1083 25.98 12.35 -35.14
N LEU A 1084 24.89 12.50 -34.37
CA LEU A 1084 24.57 13.74 -33.69
C LEU A 1084 23.87 13.49 -32.35
N VAL A 1085 24.27 14.25 -31.33
CA VAL A 1085 23.54 14.38 -30.06
C VAL A 1085 23.08 15.82 -29.91
N ALA A 1086 21.80 16.04 -29.63
CA ALA A 1086 21.25 17.36 -29.31
C ALA A 1086 20.76 17.37 -27.85
N GLU A 1087 21.40 18.18 -27.02
CA GLU A 1087 21.07 18.38 -25.61
C GLU A 1087 20.03 19.49 -25.46
N PRO A 1088 18.97 19.28 -24.66
CA PRO A 1088 17.93 20.29 -24.46
C PRO A 1088 18.48 21.50 -23.70
N THR A 1089 17.98 22.69 -24.02
CA THR A 1089 18.31 23.94 -23.32
C THR A 1089 17.04 24.62 -22.82
N ALA A 1090 17.15 25.76 -22.13
CA ALA A 1090 15.96 26.53 -21.74
C ALA A 1090 15.13 27.06 -22.94
N GLU A 1091 15.72 27.08 -24.14
CA GLU A 1091 15.07 27.54 -25.37
C GLU A 1091 14.52 26.39 -26.22
N SER A 1092 14.81 25.13 -25.89
CA SER A 1092 14.33 23.97 -26.65
C SER A 1092 12.82 23.71 -26.46
N PRO A 1093 12.13 23.09 -27.43
CA PRO A 1093 10.69 22.83 -27.36
C PRO A 1093 10.31 21.75 -26.33
N ASP A 1094 11.24 20.85 -26.02
CA ASP A 1094 11.12 19.82 -24.99
C ASP A 1094 12.44 19.64 -24.22
N ASP A 1095 12.37 18.89 -23.13
CA ASP A 1095 13.46 18.57 -22.20
C ASP A 1095 14.13 17.22 -22.52
N ARG A 1096 13.89 16.65 -23.71
CA ARG A 1096 14.41 15.34 -24.09
C ARG A 1096 15.58 15.48 -25.04
N ARG A 1097 16.69 14.82 -24.69
CA ARG A 1097 17.85 14.66 -25.57
C ARG A 1097 17.44 13.99 -26.87
N LYS A 1098 18.01 14.42 -28.00
CA LYS A 1098 17.83 13.77 -29.30
C LYS A 1098 19.13 13.06 -29.68
N ILE A 1099 19.04 11.78 -30.01
CA ILE A 1099 20.18 10.97 -30.41
C ILE A 1099 19.93 10.51 -31.83
N VAL A 1100 20.81 10.90 -32.74
CA VAL A 1100 20.55 10.84 -34.17
C VAL A 1100 21.54 9.93 -34.86
N GLU A 1101 21.02 9.08 -35.75
CA GLU A 1101 21.79 8.30 -36.73
C GLU A 1101 21.33 8.62 -38.16
N VAL A 1102 22.28 8.78 -39.07
CA VAL A 1102 22.06 9.10 -40.48
C VAL A 1102 22.37 7.87 -41.34
N GLU A 1103 21.31 7.18 -41.80
CA GLU A 1103 21.43 5.94 -42.57
C GLU A 1103 21.19 6.18 -44.06
N LEU A 1104 22.20 5.84 -44.87
CA LEU A 1104 22.15 5.96 -46.34
C LEU A 1104 22.09 4.62 -47.08
N THR A 1105 22.30 3.52 -46.36
CA THR A 1105 22.29 2.15 -46.89
C THR A 1105 21.37 1.24 -46.06
N PRO A 1106 20.07 1.60 -45.91
CA PRO A 1106 19.13 0.88 -45.06
C PRO A 1106 18.86 -0.57 -45.50
N GLU A 1107 19.28 -0.97 -46.71
CA GLU A 1107 19.29 -2.34 -47.20
C GLU A 1107 20.25 -3.26 -46.42
N HIS A 1108 21.26 -2.71 -45.75
CA HIS A 1108 22.19 -3.46 -44.92
C HIS A 1108 21.63 -3.71 -43.52
N LYS A 1109 20.62 -4.59 -43.43
CA LYS A 1109 19.87 -4.92 -42.21
C LYS A 1109 20.72 -5.07 -40.94
N ARG A 1110 21.93 -5.64 -41.04
CA ARG A 1110 22.80 -5.81 -39.87
C ARG A 1110 23.24 -4.47 -39.26
N HIS A 1111 23.68 -3.51 -40.08
CA HIS A 1111 24.12 -2.20 -39.60
C HIS A 1111 22.96 -1.45 -38.95
N VAL A 1112 21.82 -1.40 -39.64
CA VAL A 1112 20.57 -0.80 -39.14
C VAL A 1112 20.12 -1.39 -37.79
N VAL A 1113 20.18 -2.72 -37.63
CA VAL A 1113 19.81 -3.38 -36.38
C VAL A 1113 20.81 -3.08 -35.27
N ASP A 1114 22.11 -3.12 -35.58
CA ASP A 1114 23.18 -2.82 -34.62
C ASP A 1114 23.08 -1.36 -34.12
N ASP A 1115 22.79 -0.41 -35.01
CA ASP A 1115 22.59 1.01 -34.68
C ASP A 1115 21.26 1.27 -33.96
N SER A 1116 20.19 0.54 -34.27
CA SER A 1116 18.93 0.61 -33.50
C SER A 1116 19.10 0.09 -32.07
N ILE A 1117 19.88 -0.98 -31.87
CA ILE A 1117 20.23 -1.47 -30.52
C ILE A 1117 21.10 -0.45 -29.79
N LYS A 1118 22.04 0.19 -30.50
CA LYS A 1118 22.89 1.27 -29.97
C LYS A 1118 22.03 2.43 -29.48
N LEU A 1119 21.10 2.90 -30.30
CA LEU A 1119 20.16 3.97 -29.98
C LEU A 1119 19.22 3.60 -28.83
N ALA A 1120 18.67 2.38 -28.80
CA ALA A 1120 17.82 1.90 -27.72
C ALA A 1120 18.54 1.77 -26.36
N GLY A 1121 19.88 1.76 -26.38
CA GLY A 1121 20.71 1.70 -25.18
C GLY A 1121 20.92 3.06 -24.50
N GLU A 1122 20.55 4.16 -25.15
CA GLU A 1122 20.80 5.52 -24.69
C GLU A 1122 19.54 6.28 -24.27
N TYR A 1123 19.73 7.30 -23.44
CA TYR A 1123 18.65 8.17 -22.99
C TYR A 1123 18.40 9.31 -23.98
N GLY A 1124 17.25 9.28 -24.66
CA GLY A 1124 16.81 10.32 -25.58
C GLY A 1124 15.73 9.81 -26.54
N ASP A 1125 15.30 10.66 -27.47
CA ASP A 1125 14.56 10.21 -28.65
C ASP A 1125 15.55 9.72 -29.70
N ALA A 1126 15.41 8.47 -30.14
CA ALA A 1126 16.19 7.93 -31.23
C ALA A 1126 15.62 8.41 -32.56
N ILE A 1127 16.40 9.24 -33.23
CA ILE A 1127 16.06 9.90 -34.47
C ILE A 1127 16.85 9.26 -35.60
N TRP A 1128 16.16 8.88 -36.66
CA TRP A 1128 16.81 8.39 -37.89
C TRP A 1128 16.70 9.42 -38.99
N VAL A 1129 17.76 9.61 -39.75
CA VAL A 1129 17.76 10.45 -40.95
C VAL A 1129 18.10 9.58 -42.16
N VAL A 1130 17.21 9.56 -43.16
CA VAL A 1130 17.36 8.76 -44.39
C VAL A 1130 17.26 9.62 -45.64
N GLU A 1131 17.74 9.12 -46.79
CA GLU A 1131 17.78 9.92 -48.03
C GLU A 1131 16.37 10.32 -48.53
N ASP A 1132 15.44 9.37 -48.59
CA ASP A 1132 14.09 9.55 -49.13
C ASP A 1132 13.06 8.54 -48.59
N ILE A 1133 11.85 8.56 -49.15
CA ILE A 1133 10.74 7.68 -48.73
C ILE A 1133 11.06 6.20 -49.01
N GLU A 1134 11.81 5.89 -50.07
CA GLU A 1134 12.18 4.51 -50.38
C GLU A 1134 13.17 3.98 -49.34
N ALA A 1135 14.17 4.79 -48.96
CA ALA A 1135 15.10 4.50 -47.88
C ALA A 1135 14.38 4.30 -46.53
N MET A 1136 13.39 5.15 -46.20
CA MET A 1136 12.56 4.98 -44.99
C MET A 1136 11.83 3.63 -44.97
N ARG A 1137 11.27 3.18 -46.10
CA ARG A 1137 10.59 1.89 -46.18
C ARG A 1137 11.55 0.72 -45.99
N GLN A 1138 12.77 0.84 -46.50
CA GLN A 1138 13.81 -0.15 -46.32
C GLN A 1138 14.29 -0.20 -44.87
N LEU A 1139 14.45 0.95 -44.21
CA LEU A 1139 14.79 1.06 -42.78
C LEU A 1139 13.75 0.34 -41.91
N LEU A 1140 12.46 0.65 -42.10
CA LEU A 1140 11.37 0.01 -41.37
C LEU A 1140 11.28 -1.51 -41.67
N GLY A 1141 11.57 -1.91 -42.91
CA GLY A 1141 11.66 -3.32 -43.30
C GLY A 1141 12.81 -4.06 -42.60
N SER A 1142 13.94 -3.39 -42.41
CA SER A 1142 15.10 -3.91 -41.68
C SER A 1142 14.82 -4.03 -40.17
N LEU A 1143 14.07 -3.08 -39.60
CA LEU A 1143 13.71 -3.01 -38.16
C LEU A 1143 12.42 -3.75 -37.78
N THR A 1144 11.74 -4.42 -38.72
CA THR A 1144 10.42 -5.05 -38.49
C THR A 1144 10.39 -6.01 -37.30
N ASP A 1145 11.50 -6.70 -37.01
CA ASP A 1145 11.59 -7.62 -35.87
C ASP A 1145 11.67 -6.90 -34.51
N GLN A 1146 12.12 -5.64 -34.48
CA GLN A 1146 12.31 -4.82 -33.27
C GLN A 1146 11.11 -3.91 -32.98
N ILE A 1147 10.45 -3.38 -34.03
CA ILE A 1147 9.35 -2.40 -33.89
C ILE A 1147 7.95 -3.01 -34.07
N GLY A 1148 7.86 -4.29 -34.43
CA GLY A 1148 6.61 -4.93 -34.85
C GLY A 1148 6.25 -4.63 -36.31
N TYR A 1149 5.17 -5.26 -36.81
CA TYR A 1149 4.75 -5.07 -38.21
C TYR A 1149 4.06 -3.71 -38.40
N VAL A 1150 4.83 -2.70 -38.78
CA VAL A 1150 4.31 -1.47 -39.37
C VAL A 1150 4.10 -1.75 -40.86
N GLU A 1151 2.91 -1.45 -41.42
CA GLU A 1151 2.62 -1.63 -42.86
C GLU A 1151 3.52 -0.70 -43.72
N ALA A 1152 4.78 -1.08 -43.91
CA ALA A 1152 5.79 -0.29 -44.62
C ALA A 1152 5.43 0.00 -46.10
N THR A 1153 4.39 -0.64 -46.63
CA THR A 1153 3.97 -0.50 -48.04
C THR A 1153 2.95 0.61 -48.29
N SER A 1154 2.29 1.17 -47.25
CA SER A 1154 1.26 2.21 -47.43
C SER A 1154 1.71 3.62 -47.02
N THR A 1155 2.81 3.76 -46.27
CA THR A 1155 3.30 5.06 -45.79
C THR A 1155 4.00 5.85 -46.90
N THR A 1156 3.58 7.08 -47.12
CA THR A 1156 4.14 8.01 -48.13
C THR A 1156 4.59 9.34 -47.53
N ASN A 1157 4.65 9.45 -46.20
CA ASN A 1157 4.91 10.72 -45.52
C ASN A 1157 5.65 10.49 -44.19
N PHE A 1158 6.85 11.08 -44.06
CA PHE A 1158 7.69 11.02 -42.87
C PHE A 1158 6.97 11.40 -41.57
N LYS A 1159 6.20 12.49 -41.57
CA LYS A 1159 5.51 12.97 -40.37
C LYS A 1159 4.52 11.94 -39.83
N LYS A 1160 3.70 11.37 -40.73
CA LYS A 1160 2.75 10.31 -40.37
C LYS A 1160 3.44 9.02 -39.91
N THR A 1161 4.65 8.75 -40.38
CA THR A 1161 5.44 7.60 -39.93
C THR A 1161 5.94 7.86 -38.51
N SER A 1162 6.56 9.01 -38.24
CA SER A 1162 7.01 9.39 -36.90
C SER A 1162 5.87 9.40 -35.87
N ASP A 1163 4.67 9.87 -36.25
CA ASP A 1163 3.49 9.87 -35.37
C ASP A 1163 3.04 8.45 -34.92
N ILE A 1164 3.50 7.38 -35.59
CA ILE A 1164 3.10 5.98 -35.33
C ILE A 1164 4.27 5.17 -34.74
N LEU A 1165 5.49 5.72 -34.73
CA LEU A 1165 6.66 5.06 -34.17
C LEU A 1165 6.73 5.29 -32.67
N ASP A 1166 6.79 4.21 -31.89
CA ASP A 1166 6.94 4.24 -30.44
C ASP A 1166 7.75 3.01 -29.97
N ALA A 1167 9.03 2.98 -30.35
CA ALA A 1167 9.95 1.91 -29.98
C ALA A 1167 11.30 2.48 -29.51
N ASP A 1168 11.91 1.87 -28.49
CA ASP A 1168 13.10 2.38 -27.79
C ASP A 1168 14.29 2.72 -28.74
N GLY A 1169 14.38 2.13 -29.94
CA GLY A 1169 15.46 2.37 -30.92
C GLY A 1169 15.06 3.12 -32.20
N ILE A 1170 13.85 3.66 -32.28
CA ILE A 1170 13.35 4.49 -33.39
C ILE A 1170 12.03 5.18 -32.99
N GLN A 1171 12.12 6.47 -32.69
CA GLN A 1171 10.99 7.32 -32.28
C GLN A 1171 10.59 8.27 -33.40
N GLU A 1172 11.55 8.83 -34.16
CA GLU A 1172 11.26 9.67 -35.32
C GLU A 1172 12.15 9.37 -36.51
N VAL A 1173 11.63 9.62 -37.72
CA VAL A 1173 12.40 9.50 -38.96
C VAL A 1173 12.26 10.75 -39.82
N PHE A 1174 13.38 11.31 -40.25
CA PHE A 1174 13.47 12.44 -41.15
C PHE A 1174 14.03 12.04 -42.51
N GLY A 1175 13.60 12.75 -43.55
CA GLY A 1175 14.21 12.67 -44.88
C GLY A 1175 15.18 13.81 -45.09
N ILE A 1176 16.42 13.55 -45.56
CA ILE A 1176 17.44 14.57 -45.83
C ILE A 1176 16.88 15.69 -46.71
N ASN A 1177 16.16 15.32 -47.78
CA ASN A 1177 15.55 16.30 -48.69
C ASN A 1177 14.45 17.14 -48.03
N LYS A 1178 13.72 16.54 -47.07
CA LYS A 1178 12.61 17.20 -46.37
C LYS A 1178 13.13 18.15 -45.28
N LEU A 1179 14.16 17.76 -44.52
CA LEU A 1179 14.83 18.63 -43.55
C LEU A 1179 15.33 19.92 -44.20
N ARG A 1180 15.93 19.81 -45.39
CA ARG A 1180 16.38 20.98 -46.14
C ARG A 1180 15.22 21.92 -46.51
N ASP A 1181 14.10 21.36 -46.96
CA ASP A 1181 12.94 22.17 -47.34
C ASP A 1181 12.29 22.80 -46.09
N GLU A 1182 12.22 22.09 -44.96
CA GLU A 1182 11.70 22.60 -43.68
C GLU A 1182 12.56 23.74 -43.11
N LEU A 1183 13.89 23.64 -43.21
CA LEU A 1183 14.80 24.73 -42.85
C LEU A 1183 14.60 26.00 -43.69
N ASN A 1184 13.98 25.95 -44.87
CA ASN A 1184 13.67 27.17 -45.65
C ASN A 1184 12.39 27.88 -45.18
N ASP A 1185 11.51 27.14 -44.48
CA ASP A 1185 10.23 27.62 -43.99
C ASP A 1185 10.28 28.09 -42.51
N MET A 1186 11.36 27.77 -41.79
CA MET A 1186 11.72 28.23 -40.44
C MET A 1186 12.50 29.56 -40.52
#